data_AF-A0A2S0VPA6-F1
#
_entry.id   AF-A0A2S0VPA6-F1
#
_cell.length_a   1.000
_cell.length_b   1.000
_cell.length_c   1.000
_cell.angle_alpha   90.00
_cell.angle_beta   90.00
_cell.angle_gamma   90.00
#
_symmetry.space_group_name_H-M   'P 1'
#
loop_
_entity.id
_entity.type
_entity.pdbx_description
1 polymer ?
#
loop_
_entity_poly.entity_id
_entity_poly.type
_entity_poly.pdbx_seq_one_letter_code
_entity_poly.pdbx_strand_id
1 'polypeptide(L)'
;MTLKTRIKPLVAIIASLNLLACGGGGGDDSSSGGEQPQPSNKAPQHNGDLVFNYSESDTSKVIDLLSGATDADNDSLSITDLNADAANPSKGISVSGSKITIDPTAFASDLDQGESQTIKYSYKVSDGTATVTRSLTVTISGKSTPISNQAPIHSGNISQTYTESDSVKNIDLLAGASDGDGDTLSVINLTADANNPSSGVSQSGSQITITPSAFASALHDGDSQKIKYSFDITDGKDSVARTLEVTITGMSDVPVANALKISTSLDTQQYYEDSGSLERERFFNMHDSFTSNNNSVDLLKRYVNEFQIGQGRSFWTPIDVAKQITNADATYPATSVAQQQGPNEVTKFHTNPRSKYLGERNRSVSTAHPKNAMAVGNDPVEGARWAADYFEHYYDNASRPMFYEPMNEPFVHAWEYKSQYNNSDAETREHMTKWFAEIGKAFDSRPAIKDTLIVGFSSAWPSMELPFNTGEYFAHWQSRQKMFMDNAGDHIDAFSVHLYDGINIIDDSVPDDESETRRSGSNSQAILDLIETYSQIKWDTVKPHAITEYGNIVDRAAGEIDYDETVSSQTIRSINNILMELLAREDRVITSIPFITGHATWFWQDPNGGNGNPYIPSLWRPDPNKIQLNSSTNRWEFKNPSDPDNYLININHLFFEFWKDVEGHRIEVNSPDPDLQTIAYVNGDKAYIIVNNLDDDAVDIELDIQAITGANFDGVELERLTVPVDSPATHTSENLSITGSVDGQANDKLAIKIAVGETIKFTVDLDQPLAINNTLQRKSYYSDDHLLKITANQALTFNINGVDVTTKDAARSSAMLRMSIGRAHTSTLQPTLTVNGTQVQVPNDWAGYDQKNRKDGFFGAIDIPVPYNLIQANNEIKVTFPDSGGKVSSMILEMNNEIDNVVVTNITIDDDQTIKAGQTFQANATLAPLNAPNLSVTWSSDNEAITTVDNQGLITAVAEGNATITAMTANGLSDTLAVTVPAADPNLLSDLNADFETGVYSPWSTYWQTKASSQFDVKAEAAKDGNFGLHVQISDDSSHNGLSLTKGVPPQVFGEGQGRKFRLTYDIKLNTDVGSDVAMKFFMVARDDSTNKDVWSTRIEKGTSVGNNMNWQNISIDFDEVDWQGHLARFELYFVTGSGAIDAYIDNIRIEQVNSGN
;
A
#
# COMPACT_ATOMS: atom_id res chain seq x y z
N MET A 1 43.55 -40.55 26.81
CA MET A 1 42.15 -40.91 26.49
C MET A 1 42.13 -41.33 25.03
N THR A 2 41.28 -42.24 24.58
CA THR A 2 40.41 -43.19 25.31
C THR A 2 41.26 -44.28 26.01
N LEU A 3 40.77 -45.15 26.91
CA LEU A 3 39.49 -45.20 27.63
C LEU A 3 39.70 -45.04 29.14
N LYS A 4 38.73 -44.43 29.83
CA LYS A 4 38.11 -45.02 31.02
C LYS A 4 36.60 -44.88 30.75
N THR A 5 35.78 -45.92 30.72
CA THR A 5 35.86 -47.30 31.23
C THR A 5 35.27 -48.28 30.18
N ARG A 6 35.51 -49.61 30.10
CA ARG A 6 36.31 -50.68 30.77
C ARG A 6 36.13 -51.94 29.84
N ILE A 7 36.85 -53.08 29.89
CA ILE A 7 37.85 -53.64 30.80
C ILE A 7 38.81 -54.63 30.07
N LYS A 8 40.14 -54.46 30.21
CA LYS A 8 41.22 -55.50 30.33
C LYS A 8 41.53 -56.54 29.20
N PRO A 9 42.79 -57.07 29.13
CA PRO A 9 44.07 -56.50 29.61
C PRO A 9 45.35 -56.77 28.74
N LEU A 10 46.43 -55.99 29.00
CA LEU A 10 47.87 -56.32 28.84
C LEU A 10 48.41 -56.49 27.37
N VAL A 11 49.63 -56.07 26.95
CA VAL A 11 50.86 -55.56 27.62
C VAL A 11 51.54 -54.38 26.84
N ALA A 12 51.95 -53.33 27.56
CA ALA A 12 53.05 -52.33 27.36
C ALA A 12 53.47 -51.67 25.99
N ILE A 13 53.35 -50.32 25.98
CA ILE A 13 54.37 -49.29 25.62
C ILE A 13 54.62 -48.92 24.13
N ILE A 14 55.07 -47.67 23.91
CA ILE A 14 55.10 -46.85 22.68
C ILE A 14 56.54 -46.55 22.23
N ALA A 15 56.83 -46.48 20.91
CA ALA A 15 57.87 -45.60 20.31
C ALA A 15 57.82 -45.46 18.75
N SER A 16 57.12 -44.43 18.26
CA SER A 16 57.51 -43.49 17.18
C SER A 16 58.35 -43.85 15.91
N LEU A 17 57.81 -43.41 14.75
CA LEU A 17 58.45 -42.70 13.59
C LEU A 17 59.12 -43.46 12.39
N ASN A 18 58.62 -43.09 11.19
CA ASN A 18 59.31 -42.71 9.93
C ASN A 18 59.86 -43.71 8.86
N LEU A 19 59.27 -43.57 7.66
CA LEU A 19 59.86 -43.39 6.31
C LEU A 19 60.37 -44.56 5.40
N LEU A 20 59.71 -44.62 4.22
CA LEU A 20 60.25 -44.68 2.83
C LEU A 20 60.95 -45.91 2.19
N ALA A 21 60.52 -46.15 0.92
CA ALA A 21 61.29 -46.55 -0.28
C ALA A 21 61.53 -48.05 -0.68
N CYS A 22 60.77 -48.48 -1.71
CA CYS A 22 61.20 -49.07 -3.01
C CYS A 22 62.01 -50.41 -3.12
N GLY A 23 61.48 -51.38 -3.91
CA GLY A 23 62.26 -52.04 -4.98
C GLY A 23 62.59 -53.56 -4.98
N GLY A 24 61.69 -54.40 -5.53
CA GLY A 24 61.95 -55.50 -6.53
C GLY A 24 62.86 -56.75 -6.32
N GLY A 25 62.33 -57.94 -6.67
CA GLY A 25 63.02 -58.97 -7.52
C GLY A 25 63.43 -60.37 -6.94
N GLY A 26 63.26 -61.45 -7.73
CA GLY A 26 64.23 -62.57 -7.88
C GLY A 26 63.87 -64.05 -7.48
N GLY A 27 64.07 -65.00 -8.41
CA GLY A 27 64.40 -66.45 -8.24
C GLY A 27 63.32 -67.46 -7.78
N ASP A 28 63.48 -68.80 -7.75
CA ASP A 28 64.37 -69.85 -8.38
C ASP A 28 63.93 -71.25 -7.83
N ASP A 29 64.21 -72.48 -8.32
CA ASP A 29 64.55 -73.10 -9.63
C ASP A 29 64.46 -74.68 -9.54
N SER A 30 64.49 -75.41 -10.68
CA SER A 30 64.86 -76.85 -10.87
C SER A 30 63.83 -78.01 -10.64
N SER A 31 64.26 -79.29 -10.72
CA SER A 31 63.47 -80.39 -11.35
C SER A 31 63.73 -81.88 -10.95
N SER A 32 62.74 -82.75 -11.25
CA SER A 32 62.80 -84.20 -11.62
C SER A 32 62.72 -85.34 -10.57
N GLY A 33 62.09 -86.48 -10.96
CA GLY A 33 61.99 -87.77 -10.21
C GLY A 33 60.62 -88.48 -10.36
N GLY A 34 60.53 -89.84 -10.30
CA GLY A 34 59.25 -90.59 -10.39
C GLY A 34 59.36 -92.13 -10.30
N GLU A 35 58.24 -92.87 -10.23
CA GLU A 35 58.22 -94.37 -10.18
C GLU A 35 56.89 -95.04 -10.70
N GLN A 36 56.58 -96.30 -10.34
CA GLN A 36 55.79 -97.29 -11.13
C GLN A 36 54.26 -97.50 -10.81
N PRO A 37 53.48 -98.26 -11.63
CA PRO A 37 52.00 -98.12 -11.75
C PRO A 37 51.09 -99.06 -10.93
N GLN A 38 49.76 -98.88 -11.09
CA GLN A 38 48.64 -99.56 -10.40
C GLN A 38 47.66 -100.27 -11.38
N PRO A 39 46.74 -101.15 -10.90
CA PRO A 39 45.81 -101.91 -11.75
C PRO A 39 44.71 -101.07 -12.42
N SER A 40 44.06 -101.63 -13.44
CA SER A 40 43.08 -100.95 -14.30
C SER A 40 41.63 -101.02 -13.80
N ASN A 41 41.07 -99.85 -13.48
CA ASN A 41 39.65 -99.60 -13.18
C ASN A 41 38.71 -99.96 -14.35
N LYS A 42 37.48 -100.42 -14.09
CA LYS A 42 36.41 -100.54 -15.10
C LYS A 42 35.40 -99.41 -14.95
N ALA A 43 34.96 -98.82 -16.07
CA ALA A 43 33.97 -97.74 -16.05
C ALA A 43 32.57 -98.20 -15.58
N PRO A 44 31.73 -97.29 -15.02
CA PRO A 44 30.41 -97.64 -14.53
C PRO A 44 29.45 -98.10 -15.63
N GLN A 45 28.34 -98.71 -15.23
CA GLN A 45 27.25 -99.11 -16.14
C GLN A 45 25.90 -98.56 -15.68
N HIS A 46 24.96 -98.43 -16.60
CA HIS A 46 23.59 -97.99 -16.31
C HIS A 46 22.57 -98.66 -17.21
N ASN A 47 21.33 -98.77 -16.72
CA ASN A 47 20.21 -99.43 -17.42
C ASN A 47 19.58 -98.53 -18.52
N GLY A 48 20.40 -97.97 -19.40
CA GLY A 48 19.97 -97.01 -20.42
C GLY A 48 19.66 -95.61 -19.88
N ASP A 49 19.13 -94.75 -20.74
CA ASP A 49 18.82 -93.34 -20.44
C ASP A 49 17.53 -93.17 -19.63
N LEU A 50 17.39 -92.04 -18.94
CA LEU A 50 16.21 -91.72 -18.14
C LEU A 50 15.17 -90.98 -19.00
N VAL A 51 13.91 -91.43 -18.97
CA VAL A 51 12.81 -90.79 -19.70
C VAL A 51 11.56 -90.71 -18.79
N PHE A 52 10.96 -89.52 -18.69
CA PHE A 52 9.74 -89.27 -17.92
C PHE A 52 8.75 -88.40 -18.72
N ASN A 53 7.46 -88.51 -18.40
CA ASN A 53 6.40 -87.64 -18.95
C ASN A 53 5.45 -87.23 -17.83
N TYR A 54 5.06 -85.95 -17.79
CA TYR A 54 4.19 -85.33 -16.78
C TYR A 54 3.12 -84.45 -17.44
N SER A 55 2.04 -84.11 -16.72
CA SER A 55 1.11 -83.03 -17.11
C SER A 55 1.63 -81.70 -16.59
N GLU A 56 1.32 -80.58 -17.23
CA GLU A 56 1.50 -79.23 -16.65
C GLU A 56 0.86 -79.07 -15.26
N SER A 57 -0.21 -79.81 -14.98
CA SER A 57 -0.94 -79.85 -13.70
C SER A 57 -0.34 -80.80 -12.65
N ASP A 58 0.77 -81.47 -12.95
CA ASP A 58 1.48 -82.31 -11.97
C ASP A 58 2.26 -81.47 -10.94
N THR A 59 2.18 -81.87 -9.67
CA THR A 59 3.08 -81.35 -8.62
C THR A 59 4.55 -81.66 -8.92
N SER A 60 5.47 -80.83 -8.44
CA SER A 60 6.90 -80.92 -8.76
C SER A 60 7.53 -82.28 -8.42
N LYS A 61 8.45 -82.75 -9.27
CA LYS A 61 9.03 -84.11 -9.26
C LYS A 61 10.55 -84.04 -9.17
N VAL A 62 11.15 -84.86 -8.30
CA VAL A 62 12.62 -84.95 -8.13
C VAL A 62 13.15 -86.22 -8.79
N ILE A 63 14.10 -86.09 -9.70
CA ILE A 63 14.74 -87.16 -10.47
C ILE A 63 16.20 -87.28 -10.03
N ASP A 64 16.64 -88.48 -9.66
CA ASP A 64 18.06 -88.78 -9.35
C ASP A 64 18.77 -89.38 -10.57
N LEU A 65 19.79 -88.70 -11.06
CA LEU A 65 20.52 -89.05 -12.28
C LEU A 65 21.37 -90.31 -12.12
N LEU A 66 21.71 -90.69 -10.89
CA LEU A 66 22.36 -91.97 -10.57
C LEU A 66 21.38 -93.15 -10.51
N SER A 67 20.06 -92.91 -10.66
CA SER A 67 19.05 -93.97 -10.59
C SER A 67 19.26 -95.04 -11.67
N GLY A 68 19.49 -96.29 -11.24
CA GLY A 68 19.76 -97.41 -12.14
C GLY A 68 21.17 -97.41 -12.76
N ALA A 69 22.13 -96.70 -12.16
CA ALA A 69 23.56 -96.88 -12.42
C ALA A 69 24.22 -97.71 -11.32
N THR A 70 25.23 -98.51 -11.69
CA THR A 70 25.99 -99.40 -10.81
C THR A 70 27.42 -99.51 -11.28
N ASP A 71 28.37 -99.58 -10.34
CA ASP A 71 29.75 -99.93 -10.66
C ASP A 71 30.04 -101.43 -10.47
N ALA A 72 31.04 -101.94 -11.20
CA ALA A 72 31.45 -103.34 -11.21
C ALA A 72 32.64 -103.66 -10.29
N ASP A 73 33.45 -102.67 -9.92
CA ASP A 73 34.50 -102.76 -8.89
C ASP A 73 33.98 -102.27 -7.51
N ASN A 74 32.75 -101.74 -7.49
CA ASN A 74 31.92 -101.31 -6.36
C ASN A 74 32.34 -99.94 -5.76
N ASP A 75 32.84 -99.04 -6.60
CA ASP A 75 33.21 -97.68 -6.20
C ASP A 75 32.02 -96.71 -6.10
N SER A 76 32.26 -95.56 -5.46
CA SER A 76 31.20 -94.57 -5.14
C SER A 76 30.87 -93.69 -6.34
N LEU A 77 29.70 -93.92 -6.95
CA LEU A 77 29.27 -93.20 -8.14
C LEU A 77 28.93 -91.73 -7.88
N SER A 78 29.37 -90.90 -8.82
CA SER A 78 29.09 -89.47 -8.95
C SER A 78 28.62 -89.15 -10.38
N ILE A 79 28.13 -87.93 -10.61
CA ILE A 79 27.94 -87.43 -11.97
C ILE A 79 28.92 -86.30 -12.29
N THR A 80 29.39 -86.28 -13.53
CA THR A 80 30.24 -85.24 -14.12
C THR A 80 29.68 -84.81 -15.46
N ASP A 81 30.19 -83.70 -16.02
CA ASP A 81 29.82 -83.17 -17.33
C ASP A 81 28.29 -83.02 -17.55
N LEU A 82 27.55 -82.63 -16.51
CA LEU A 82 26.10 -82.39 -16.59
C LEU A 82 25.81 -81.12 -17.41
N ASN A 83 25.41 -81.31 -18.66
CA ASN A 83 25.08 -80.27 -19.61
C ASN A 83 23.58 -80.28 -19.91
N ALA A 84 22.93 -79.12 -19.74
CA ALA A 84 21.59 -78.87 -20.24
C ALA A 84 21.57 -78.81 -21.77
N ASP A 85 20.49 -79.24 -22.40
CA ASP A 85 20.19 -78.86 -23.78
C ASP A 85 19.92 -77.34 -23.83
N ALA A 86 20.43 -76.66 -24.85
CA ALA A 86 20.26 -75.21 -25.01
C ALA A 86 18.81 -74.81 -25.31
N ALA A 87 17.95 -75.76 -25.72
CA ALA A 87 16.52 -75.58 -25.87
C ALA A 87 15.71 -75.79 -24.56
N ASN A 88 16.38 -76.02 -23.41
CA ASN A 88 15.68 -76.10 -22.13
C ASN A 88 15.11 -74.74 -21.70
N PRO A 89 13.90 -74.70 -21.11
CA PRO A 89 13.33 -73.48 -20.56
C PRO A 89 14.11 -72.99 -19.32
N SER A 90 14.10 -71.67 -19.10
CA SER A 90 14.76 -71.02 -17.96
C SER A 90 13.96 -71.09 -16.64
N LYS A 91 12.72 -71.56 -16.67
CA LYS A 91 11.82 -71.72 -15.52
C LYS A 91 11.44 -73.18 -15.30
N GLY A 92 10.89 -73.51 -14.12
CA GLY A 92 10.37 -74.84 -13.79
C GLY A 92 11.43 -75.93 -13.60
N ILE A 93 12.72 -75.59 -13.52
CA ILE A 93 13.82 -76.54 -13.35
C ILE A 93 14.77 -76.05 -12.25
N SER A 94 15.24 -76.95 -11.38
CA SER A 94 16.38 -76.70 -10.50
C SER A 94 17.28 -77.93 -10.37
N VAL A 95 18.59 -77.73 -10.19
CA VAL A 95 19.61 -78.79 -10.16
C VAL A 95 20.39 -78.70 -8.85
N SER A 96 20.56 -79.82 -8.15
CA SER A 96 21.28 -79.90 -6.88
C SER A 96 21.98 -81.26 -6.74
N GLY A 97 23.30 -81.28 -6.94
CA GLY A 97 24.10 -82.51 -6.93
C GLY A 97 23.65 -83.49 -8.02
N SER A 98 23.40 -84.75 -7.67
CA SER A 98 22.90 -85.76 -8.63
C SER A 98 21.41 -85.60 -9.00
N LYS A 99 20.70 -84.59 -8.47
CA LYS A 99 19.24 -84.49 -8.56
C LYS A 99 18.79 -83.28 -9.36
N ILE A 100 17.80 -83.50 -10.21
CA ILE A 100 17.06 -82.46 -10.94
C ILE A 100 15.62 -82.46 -10.45
N THR A 101 15.12 -81.29 -10.04
CA THR A 101 13.71 -81.08 -9.72
C THR A 101 13.05 -80.37 -10.88
N ILE A 102 11.96 -80.96 -11.39
CA ILE A 102 11.10 -80.39 -12.42
C ILE A 102 9.80 -79.95 -11.75
N ASP A 103 9.32 -78.74 -12.04
CA ASP A 103 8.03 -78.25 -11.60
C ASP A 103 7.11 -78.00 -12.80
N PRO A 104 6.22 -78.96 -13.14
CA PRO A 104 5.34 -78.83 -14.29
C PRO A 104 4.38 -77.64 -14.23
N THR A 105 3.99 -77.20 -13.03
CA THR A 105 3.04 -76.09 -12.85
C THR A 105 3.57 -74.75 -13.37
N ALA A 106 4.89 -74.57 -13.44
CA ALA A 106 5.53 -73.41 -14.05
C ALA A 106 5.27 -73.25 -15.57
N PHE A 107 4.71 -74.28 -16.22
CA PHE A 107 4.38 -74.30 -17.65
C PHE A 107 2.86 -74.26 -17.93
N ALA A 108 2.02 -74.17 -16.89
CA ALA A 108 0.56 -74.19 -17.05
C ALA A 108 -0.03 -72.96 -17.78
N SER A 109 0.74 -71.86 -17.88
CA SER A 109 0.44 -70.66 -18.68
C SER A 109 0.99 -70.73 -20.12
N ASP A 110 1.81 -71.73 -20.44
CA ASP A 110 2.64 -71.77 -21.65
C ASP A 110 2.26 -72.91 -22.60
N LEU A 111 1.37 -73.82 -22.17
CA LEU A 111 1.04 -75.05 -22.87
C LEU A 111 -0.48 -75.26 -22.92
N ASP A 112 -1.08 -74.99 -24.07
CA ASP A 112 -2.49 -75.25 -24.35
C ASP A 112 -2.79 -76.75 -24.53
N GLN A 113 -4.08 -77.12 -24.58
CA GLN A 113 -4.49 -78.52 -24.73
C GLN A 113 -3.96 -79.18 -26.02
N GLY A 114 -2.91 -79.98 -25.87
CA GLY A 114 -2.27 -80.74 -26.96
C GLY A 114 -0.81 -80.35 -27.22
N GLU A 115 -0.32 -79.27 -26.62
CA GLU A 115 1.08 -78.86 -26.72
C GLU A 115 1.97 -79.55 -25.67
N SER A 116 3.29 -79.49 -25.86
CA SER A 116 4.23 -80.05 -24.89
C SER A 116 5.64 -79.47 -24.95
N GLN A 117 6.18 -79.10 -23.78
CA GLN A 117 7.60 -78.76 -23.61
C GLN A 117 8.43 -80.03 -23.37
N THR A 118 9.64 -80.09 -23.91
CA THR A 118 10.63 -81.15 -23.59
C THR A 118 11.85 -80.54 -22.91
N ILE A 119 12.40 -81.24 -21.92
CA ILE A 119 13.56 -80.86 -21.12
C ILE A 119 14.60 -81.98 -21.23
N LYS A 120 15.85 -81.65 -21.58
CA LYS A 120 16.91 -82.63 -21.83
C LYS A 120 18.22 -82.29 -21.13
N TYR A 121 18.91 -83.33 -20.67
CA TYR A 121 20.26 -83.22 -20.11
C TYR A 121 21.11 -84.38 -20.63
N SER A 122 22.39 -84.12 -20.88
CA SER A 122 23.41 -85.15 -21.06
C SER A 122 24.45 -85.02 -19.94
N TYR A 123 24.95 -86.14 -19.46
CA TYR A 123 25.90 -86.20 -18.34
C TYR A 123 26.75 -87.46 -18.44
N LYS A 124 27.74 -87.56 -17.57
CA LYS A 124 28.49 -88.79 -17.34
C LYS A 124 28.27 -89.29 -15.93
N VAL A 125 28.22 -90.61 -15.77
CA VAL A 125 28.35 -91.28 -14.47
C VAL A 125 29.81 -91.69 -14.31
N SER A 126 30.40 -91.39 -13.15
CA SER A 126 31.82 -91.62 -12.85
C SER A 126 32.05 -92.30 -11.51
N ASP A 127 33.00 -93.23 -11.48
CA ASP A 127 33.58 -93.86 -10.28
C ASP A 127 34.72 -93.02 -9.66
N GLY A 128 35.15 -91.94 -10.32
CA GLY A 128 36.32 -91.11 -9.94
C GLY A 128 37.57 -91.34 -10.79
N THR A 129 37.63 -92.41 -11.59
CA THR A 129 38.74 -92.82 -12.46
C THR A 129 38.33 -92.97 -13.93
N ALA A 130 37.10 -93.42 -14.20
CA ALA A 130 36.51 -93.59 -15.53
C ALA A 130 35.05 -93.11 -15.58
N THR A 131 34.47 -93.06 -16.79
CA THR A 131 33.16 -92.43 -17.04
C THR A 131 32.36 -93.12 -18.14
N VAL A 132 31.02 -93.15 -18.00
CA VAL A 132 30.07 -93.54 -19.06
C VAL A 132 29.05 -92.42 -19.29
N THR A 133 28.73 -92.11 -20.56
CA THR A 133 27.78 -91.05 -20.93
C THR A 133 26.33 -91.54 -20.91
N ARG A 134 25.42 -90.73 -20.37
CA ARG A 134 23.98 -90.99 -20.20
C ARG A 134 23.16 -89.73 -20.47
N SER A 135 21.89 -89.88 -20.83
CA SER A 135 20.94 -88.76 -20.94
C SER A 135 19.71 -88.86 -20.03
N LEU A 136 19.05 -87.72 -19.86
CA LEU A 136 17.71 -87.56 -19.30
C LEU A 136 16.84 -86.81 -20.32
N THR A 137 15.61 -87.26 -20.52
CA THR A 137 14.54 -86.52 -21.22
C THR A 137 13.29 -86.47 -20.34
N VAL A 138 12.65 -85.31 -20.22
CA VAL A 138 11.36 -85.13 -19.53
C VAL A 138 10.42 -84.37 -20.47
N THR A 139 9.20 -84.88 -20.67
CA THR A 139 8.15 -84.18 -21.43
C THR A 139 7.06 -83.68 -20.49
N ILE A 140 6.54 -82.48 -20.72
CA ILE A 140 5.43 -81.87 -19.98
C ILE A 140 4.35 -81.49 -21.00
N SER A 141 3.10 -81.93 -20.81
CA SER A 141 1.99 -81.68 -21.76
C SER A 141 0.90 -80.76 -21.18
N GLY A 142 0.35 -79.88 -22.03
CA GLY A 142 -0.72 -78.92 -21.70
C GLY A 142 -2.14 -79.43 -21.92
N LYS A 143 -3.13 -78.81 -21.23
CA LYS A 143 -4.50 -79.34 -21.11
C LYS A 143 -5.62 -78.32 -20.82
N SER A 144 -5.34 -77.02 -20.80
CA SER A 144 -6.34 -75.97 -20.50
C SER A 144 -7.03 -75.41 -21.76
N THR A 145 -8.06 -74.59 -21.58
CA THR A 145 -8.85 -73.98 -22.68
C THR A 145 -9.04 -72.46 -22.49
N PRO A 146 -9.06 -71.63 -23.55
CA PRO A 146 -8.85 -70.19 -23.42
C PRO A 146 -10.05 -69.36 -22.92
N ILE A 147 -9.73 -68.14 -22.47
CA ILE A 147 -10.67 -67.03 -22.17
C ILE A 147 -10.40 -65.92 -23.21
N SER A 148 -11.41 -65.15 -23.60
CA SER A 148 -11.30 -64.05 -24.59
C SER A 148 -10.90 -62.72 -23.96
N ASN A 149 -10.03 -61.98 -24.62
CA ASN A 149 -9.45 -60.69 -24.21
C ASN A 149 -10.40 -59.48 -24.43
N GLN A 150 -10.21 -58.42 -23.64
CA GLN A 150 -10.68 -57.06 -23.92
C GLN A 150 -9.48 -56.14 -24.24
N ALA A 151 -9.57 -55.34 -25.30
CA ALA A 151 -8.50 -54.44 -25.72
C ALA A 151 -8.38 -53.17 -24.84
N PRO A 152 -7.19 -52.53 -24.77
CA PRO A 152 -6.96 -51.35 -23.93
C PRO A 152 -7.75 -50.11 -24.39
N ILE A 153 -7.96 -49.17 -23.47
CA ILE A 153 -8.56 -47.85 -23.75
C ILE A 153 -7.71 -46.71 -23.20
N HIS A 154 -7.85 -45.50 -23.78
CA HIS A 154 -7.14 -44.29 -23.33
C HIS A 154 -7.95 -43.02 -23.55
N SER A 155 -7.60 -41.95 -22.82
CA SER A 155 -8.26 -40.63 -22.82
C SER A 155 -8.03 -39.75 -24.07
N GLY A 156 -7.71 -40.33 -25.22
CA GLY A 156 -7.31 -39.60 -26.44
C GLY A 156 -5.79 -39.37 -26.54
N ASN A 157 -5.37 -38.55 -27.51
CA ASN A 157 -3.95 -38.26 -27.79
C ASN A 157 -3.33 -37.33 -26.74
N ILE A 158 -2.00 -37.39 -26.58
CA ILE A 158 -1.26 -36.52 -25.67
C ILE A 158 -0.76 -35.31 -26.46
N SER A 159 -0.94 -34.10 -25.93
CA SER A 159 -0.30 -32.89 -26.46
C SER A 159 0.21 -32.02 -25.32
N GLN A 160 1.37 -31.40 -25.52
CA GLN A 160 2.07 -30.54 -24.54
C GLN A 160 2.76 -29.38 -25.25
N THR A 161 2.97 -28.27 -24.54
CA THR A 161 3.78 -27.13 -25.00
C THR A 161 4.74 -26.72 -23.90
N TYR A 162 6.00 -26.45 -24.25
CA TYR A 162 7.08 -25.99 -23.37
C TYR A 162 7.89 -24.92 -24.10
N THR A 163 8.70 -24.13 -23.37
CA THR A 163 9.77 -23.29 -23.96
C THR A 163 11.08 -24.08 -24.01
N GLU A 164 12.09 -23.57 -24.70
CA GLU A 164 13.45 -24.12 -24.70
C GLU A 164 14.21 -23.88 -23.39
N SER A 165 13.88 -22.82 -22.63
CA SER A 165 14.43 -22.60 -21.27
C SER A 165 13.87 -23.57 -20.22
N ASP A 166 12.82 -24.31 -20.56
CA ASP A 166 12.03 -25.10 -19.62
C ASP A 166 12.80 -26.32 -19.07
N SER A 167 12.51 -26.71 -17.83
CA SER A 167 13.18 -27.83 -17.15
C SER A 167 12.91 -29.19 -17.83
N VAL A 168 13.79 -30.18 -17.68
CA VAL A 168 13.66 -31.52 -18.29
C VAL A 168 12.31 -32.17 -17.95
N LYS A 169 11.50 -32.47 -18.97
CA LYS A 169 10.15 -33.04 -18.84
C LYS A 169 10.17 -34.54 -19.13
N ASN A 170 9.47 -35.32 -18.31
CA ASN A 170 9.29 -36.76 -18.52
C ASN A 170 7.81 -37.05 -18.80
N ILE A 171 7.50 -37.51 -20.01
CA ILE A 171 6.13 -37.78 -20.48
C ILE A 171 5.89 -39.29 -20.47
N ASP A 172 4.95 -39.75 -19.66
CA ASP A 172 4.46 -41.13 -19.70
C ASP A 172 3.41 -41.31 -20.80
N LEU A 173 3.69 -42.20 -21.74
CA LEU A 173 2.82 -42.52 -22.87
C LEU A 173 1.58 -43.35 -22.46
N LEU A 174 1.62 -43.98 -21.28
CA LEU A 174 0.47 -44.70 -20.69
C LEU A 174 -0.44 -43.79 -19.85
N ALA A 175 -0.11 -42.50 -19.70
CA ALA A 175 -0.91 -41.56 -18.92
C ALA A 175 -2.38 -41.50 -19.41
N GLY A 176 -3.33 -41.83 -18.53
CA GLY A 176 -4.75 -41.89 -18.86
C GLY A 176 -5.18 -43.10 -19.71
N ALA A 177 -4.40 -44.19 -19.70
CA ALA A 177 -4.79 -45.48 -20.27
C ALA A 177 -5.18 -46.50 -19.18
N SER A 178 -6.05 -47.45 -19.53
CA SER A 178 -6.53 -48.51 -18.64
C SER A 178 -6.97 -49.75 -19.42
N ASP A 179 -6.83 -50.93 -18.81
CA ASP A 179 -7.31 -52.19 -19.36
C ASP A 179 -8.68 -52.63 -18.78
N GLY A 180 -9.42 -53.44 -19.53
CA GLY A 180 -10.74 -53.98 -19.15
C GLY A 180 -10.70 -55.31 -18.39
N ASP A 181 -9.67 -56.14 -18.60
CA ASP A 181 -9.48 -57.43 -17.91
C ASP A 181 -8.53 -57.31 -16.70
N GLY A 182 -7.74 -56.25 -16.64
CA GLY A 182 -6.75 -55.95 -15.60
C GLY A 182 -5.31 -56.31 -15.98
N ASP A 183 -5.04 -56.55 -17.26
CA ASP A 183 -3.71 -56.91 -17.76
C ASP A 183 -2.74 -55.71 -17.78
N THR A 184 -1.44 -56.04 -17.79
CA THR A 184 -0.38 -55.02 -17.65
C THR A 184 -0.14 -54.31 -18.98
N LEU A 185 -0.59 -53.06 -19.06
CA LEU A 185 -0.39 -52.23 -20.24
C LEU A 185 1.09 -51.94 -20.52
N SER A 186 1.44 -51.96 -21.79
CA SER A 186 2.76 -51.60 -22.32
C SER A 186 2.63 -50.84 -23.64
N VAL A 187 3.73 -50.21 -24.06
CA VAL A 187 3.80 -49.43 -25.31
C VAL A 187 4.58 -50.22 -26.35
N ILE A 188 3.96 -50.45 -27.52
CA ILE A 188 4.57 -51.09 -28.69
C ILE A 188 4.47 -50.18 -29.92
N ASN A 189 5.16 -50.56 -31.00
CA ASN A 189 5.17 -49.86 -32.29
C ASN A 189 5.54 -48.35 -32.22
N LEU A 190 6.15 -47.93 -31.11
CA LEU A 190 6.55 -46.55 -30.82
C LEU A 190 7.54 -46.04 -31.87
N THR A 191 7.02 -45.15 -32.72
CA THR A 191 7.65 -44.62 -33.92
C THR A 191 7.74 -43.11 -33.79
N ALA A 192 8.95 -42.57 -33.87
CA ALA A 192 9.19 -41.14 -33.98
C ALA A 192 8.81 -40.65 -35.40
N ASP A 193 8.28 -39.44 -35.51
CA ASP A 193 8.18 -38.77 -36.82
C ASP A 193 9.59 -38.53 -37.39
N ALA A 194 9.74 -38.71 -38.70
CA ALA A 194 11.03 -38.57 -39.39
C ALA A 194 11.62 -37.14 -39.35
N ASN A 195 10.81 -36.15 -38.97
CA ASN A 195 11.20 -34.75 -38.77
C ASN A 195 11.51 -34.41 -37.30
N ASN A 196 11.46 -35.39 -36.38
CA ASN A 196 11.87 -35.16 -34.99
C ASN A 196 13.36 -34.80 -34.92
N PRO A 197 13.75 -33.87 -34.03
CA PRO A 197 15.15 -33.50 -33.84
C PRO A 197 15.95 -34.66 -33.24
N SER A 198 17.22 -34.76 -33.64
CA SER A 198 18.16 -35.79 -33.16
C SER A 198 18.81 -35.49 -31.81
N SER A 199 18.47 -34.34 -31.21
CA SER A 199 18.95 -33.83 -29.93
C SER A 199 17.75 -33.39 -29.09
N GLY A 200 17.90 -33.30 -27.76
CA GLY A 200 16.84 -32.84 -26.85
C GLY A 200 15.69 -33.82 -26.60
N VAL A 201 15.72 -35.01 -27.20
CA VAL A 201 14.72 -36.07 -26.98
C VAL A 201 15.43 -37.39 -26.68
N SER A 202 14.99 -38.09 -25.65
CA SER A 202 15.38 -39.49 -25.42
C SER A 202 14.18 -40.35 -25.01
N GLN A 203 14.24 -41.63 -25.33
CA GLN A 203 13.15 -42.60 -25.16
C GLN A 203 13.62 -43.72 -24.23
N SER A 204 12.83 -44.02 -23.20
CA SER A 204 13.10 -45.10 -22.24
C SER A 204 11.81 -45.83 -21.89
N GLY A 205 11.61 -47.02 -22.47
CA GLY A 205 10.39 -47.81 -22.29
C GLY A 205 9.15 -47.04 -22.75
N SER A 206 8.17 -46.85 -21.85
CA SER A 206 6.95 -46.07 -22.09
C SER A 206 7.11 -44.56 -21.83
N GLN A 207 8.32 -44.06 -21.57
CA GLN A 207 8.56 -42.64 -21.31
C GLN A 207 9.35 -41.97 -22.45
N ILE A 208 8.94 -40.75 -22.79
CA ILE A 208 9.69 -39.80 -23.61
C ILE A 208 10.20 -38.69 -22.68
N THR A 209 11.52 -38.54 -22.59
CA THR A 209 12.19 -37.45 -21.88
C THR A 209 12.50 -36.36 -22.90
N ILE A 210 11.97 -35.16 -22.66
CA ILE A 210 12.30 -33.93 -23.39
C ILE A 210 13.30 -33.14 -22.56
N THR A 211 14.40 -32.69 -23.17
CA THR A 211 15.38 -31.75 -22.60
C THR A 211 15.28 -30.47 -23.41
N PRO A 212 14.45 -29.49 -23.00
CA PRO A 212 14.12 -28.36 -23.85
C PRO A 212 15.33 -27.46 -24.19
N SER A 213 16.28 -27.32 -23.26
CA SER A 213 17.50 -26.53 -23.43
C SER A 213 18.47 -27.05 -24.52
N ALA A 214 18.22 -28.23 -25.07
CA ALA A 214 18.91 -28.71 -26.27
C ALA A 214 18.38 -28.09 -27.58
N PHE A 215 17.29 -27.30 -27.53
CA PHE A 215 16.72 -26.56 -28.67
C PHE A 215 17.10 -25.07 -28.68
N ALA A 216 17.65 -24.54 -27.59
CA ALA A 216 18.06 -23.13 -27.43
C ALA A 216 19.03 -22.61 -28.51
N SER A 217 19.86 -23.48 -29.09
CA SER A 217 20.77 -23.10 -30.19
C SER A 217 20.16 -23.27 -31.59
N ALA A 218 18.86 -23.55 -31.70
CA ALA A 218 18.19 -23.97 -32.94
C ALA A 218 16.79 -23.35 -33.17
N LEU A 219 16.22 -22.69 -32.16
CA LEU A 219 14.98 -21.92 -32.23
C LEU A 219 15.28 -20.49 -31.77
N HIS A 220 14.72 -19.50 -32.46
CA HIS A 220 14.70 -18.11 -32.04
C HIS A 220 13.31 -17.74 -31.52
N ASP A 221 13.15 -16.51 -31.02
CA ASP A 221 11.83 -15.98 -30.66
C ASP A 221 10.81 -16.12 -31.81
N GLY A 222 9.66 -16.73 -31.53
CA GLY A 222 8.62 -17.06 -32.49
C GLY A 222 8.83 -18.32 -33.35
N ASP A 223 10.02 -18.95 -33.34
CA ASP A 223 10.20 -20.28 -33.93
C ASP A 223 9.52 -21.36 -33.07
N SER A 224 9.21 -22.51 -33.66
CA SER A 224 8.82 -23.68 -32.87
C SER A 224 9.21 -25.02 -33.49
N GLN A 225 9.78 -25.91 -32.67
CA GLN A 225 10.01 -27.31 -33.02
C GLN A 225 8.82 -28.16 -32.54
N LYS A 226 8.31 -29.02 -33.42
CA LYS A 226 7.33 -30.05 -33.03
C LYS A 226 7.98 -31.42 -32.97
N ILE A 227 7.68 -32.16 -31.91
CA ILE A 227 8.23 -33.48 -31.59
C ILE A 227 7.05 -34.44 -31.52
N LYS A 228 6.95 -35.38 -32.45
CA LYS A 228 5.76 -36.22 -32.64
C LYS A 228 6.10 -37.70 -32.56
N TYR A 229 5.23 -38.47 -31.93
CA TYR A 229 5.33 -39.93 -31.85
C TYR A 229 3.96 -40.56 -32.11
N SER A 230 3.95 -41.70 -32.80
CA SER A 230 2.82 -42.62 -32.90
C SER A 230 3.17 -43.96 -32.28
N PHE A 231 2.26 -44.55 -31.52
CA PHE A 231 2.48 -45.80 -30.80
C PHE A 231 1.16 -46.52 -30.56
N ASP A 232 1.22 -47.82 -30.29
CA ASP A 232 0.06 -48.59 -29.83
C ASP A 232 0.24 -48.97 -28.36
N ILE A 233 -0.85 -48.87 -27.59
CA ILE A 233 -0.94 -49.37 -26.22
C ILE A 233 -1.47 -50.81 -26.30
N THR A 234 -0.81 -51.76 -25.63
CA THR A 234 -1.17 -53.20 -25.67
C THR A 234 -1.21 -53.83 -24.28
N ASP A 235 -2.12 -54.78 -24.12
CA ASP A 235 -2.22 -55.74 -23.00
C ASP A 235 -1.38 -57.02 -23.24
N GLY A 236 -0.72 -57.14 -24.41
CA GLY A 236 0.02 -58.33 -24.85
C GLY A 236 -0.74 -59.26 -25.81
N LYS A 237 -2.02 -59.00 -26.09
CA LYS A 237 -2.93 -59.77 -26.97
C LYS A 237 -3.64 -58.87 -27.98
N ASP A 238 -4.23 -57.75 -27.55
CA ASP A 238 -4.82 -56.70 -28.40
C ASP A 238 -4.07 -55.36 -28.25
N SER A 239 -4.38 -54.37 -29.10
CA SER A 239 -3.75 -53.04 -29.04
C SER A 239 -4.59 -51.89 -29.64
N VAL A 240 -4.32 -50.66 -29.19
CA VAL A 240 -5.00 -49.43 -29.63
C VAL A 240 -4.01 -48.30 -29.93
N ALA A 241 -4.20 -47.61 -31.06
CA ALA A 241 -3.27 -46.59 -31.57
C ALA A 241 -3.47 -45.20 -30.92
N ARG A 242 -2.37 -44.55 -30.56
CA ARG A 242 -2.31 -43.24 -29.89
C ARG A 242 -1.15 -42.39 -30.44
N THR A 243 -1.24 -41.07 -30.31
CA THR A 243 -0.12 -40.15 -30.61
C THR A 243 0.25 -39.23 -29.46
N LEU A 244 1.48 -38.72 -29.52
CA LEU A 244 2.03 -37.61 -28.74
C LEU A 244 2.47 -36.50 -29.70
N GLU A 245 2.13 -35.24 -29.39
CA GLU A 245 2.71 -34.05 -30.02
C GLU A 245 3.16 -33.05 -28.95
N VAL A 246 4.48 -32.87 -28.79
CA VAL A 246 5.07 -31.80 -27.98
C VAL A 246 5.47 -30.66 -28.90
N THR A 247 5.13 -29.42 -28.53
CA THR A 247 5.66 -28.20 -29.16
C THR A 247 6.67 -27.56 -28.23
N ILE A 248 7.87 -27.27 -28.72
CA ILE A 248 8.84 -26.40 -28.07
C ILE A 248 8.81 -25.09 -28.85
N THR A 249 8.38 -24.00 -28.23
CA THR A 249 8.59 -22.65 -28.77
C THR A 249 10.00 -22.19 -28.43
N GLY A 250 10.61 -21.40 -29.31
CA GLY A 250 11.83 -20.66 -28.99
C GLY A 250 11.51 -19.30 -28.40
N MET A 251 12.30 -18.89 -27.40
CA MET A 251 12.46 -17.52 -26.93
C MET A 251 13.89 -17.05 -27.30
N SER A 252 14.23 -15.80 -26.97
CA SER A 252 15.58 -15.26 -27.27
C SER A 252 16.58 -15.58 -26.16
N ASP A 253 17.17 -16.78 -26.21
CA ASP A 253 18.36 -17.19 -25.41
C ASP A 253 19.66 -16.48 -25.91
N VAL A 254 19.56 -15.17 -26.17
CA VAL A 254 20.68 -14.30 -26.52
C VAL A 254 21.35 -13.86 -25.21
N PRO A 255 22.67 -14.02 -25.02
CA PRO A 255 23.38 -13.35 -23.94
C PRO A 255 23.34 -11.84 -24.22
N VAL A 256 22.40 -11.13 -23.58
CA VAL A 256 21.96 -9.79 -24.01
C VAL A 256 23.07 -8.77 -23.79
N ALA A 257 23.84 -8.50 -24.85
CA ALA A 257 25.02 -7.63 -24.80
C ALA A 257 24.72 -6.15 -24.48
N ASN A 258 23.44 -5.76 -24.43
CA ASN A 258 22.94 -4.40 -24.22
C ASN A 258 21.74 -4.31 -23.25
N ALA A 259 21.47 -5.32 -22.39
CA ALA A 259 20.34 -5.26 -21.47
C ALA A 259 20.46 -4.05 -20.51
N LEU A 260 19.34 -3.38 -20.25
CA LEU A 260 19.30 -2.20 -19.38
C LEU A 260 19.40 -2.65 -17.91
N LYS A 261 20.49 -2.26 -17.27
CA LYS A 261 20.85 -2.74 -15.93
C LYS A 261 20.08 -1.98 -14.85
N ILE A 262 19.02 -2.59 -14.32
CA ILE A 262 18.35 -2.14 -13.09
C ILE A 262 19.18 -2.63 -11.90
N SER A 263 19.59 -1.75 -10.99
CA SER A 263 20.43 -2.13 -9.86
C SER A 263 19.94 -1.59 -8.53
N THR A 264 20.07 -2.40 -7.46
CA THR A 264 19.55 -2.06 -6.13
C THR A 264 20.50 -2.51 -5.02
N SER A 265 20.57 -1.76 -3.92
CA SER A 265 21.32 -2.10 -2.70
C SER A 265 20.34 -2.14 -1.54
N LEU A 266 19.94 -3.35 -1.14
CA LEU A 266 18.88 -3.53 -0.14
C LEU A 266 19.29 -3.00 1.25
N ASP A 267 20.59 -2.93 1.55
CA ASP A 267 21.14 -2.40 2.79
C ASP A 267 21.44 -0.88 2.75
N THR A 268 21.00 -0.19 1.69
CA THR A 268 21.06 1.27 1.55
C THR A 268 19.66 1.86 1.61
N GLN A 269 19.26 2.37 2.78
CA GLN A 269 17.99 3.09 2.93
C GLN A 269 18.06 4.44 2.22
N GLN A 270 16.99 4.82 1.53
CA GLN A 270 16.90 6.09 0.83
C GLN A 270 15.78 6.95 1.43
N TYR A 271 16.12 8.18 1.84
CA TYR A 271 15.18 9.18 2.32
C TYR A 271 14.90 10.23 1.25
N TYR A 272 13.64 10.62 1.08
CA TYR A 272 13.20 11.78 0.31
C TYR A 272 12.80 12.87 1.30
N GLU A 273 13.59 13.95 1.39
CA GLU A 273 13.56 14.90 2.52
C GLU A 273 13.58 14.18 3.88
N ASP A 274 12.49 14.14 4.66
CA ASP A 274 12.39 13.40 5.92
C ASP A 274 11.63 12.06 5.82
N SER A 275 10.98 11.78 4.69
CA SER A 275 10.30 10.50 4.41
C SER A 275 11.32 9.42 4.05
N GLY A 276 11.09 8.18 4.50
CA GLY A 276 11.95 7.03 4.19
C GLY A 276 11.29 5.68 4.44
N SER A 277 9.95 5.66 4.48
CA SER A 277 9.09 4.50 4.68
C SER A 277 7.77 4.71 3.93
N LEU A 278 7.20 3.64 3.38
CA LEU A 278 5.95 3.71 2.62
C LEU A 278 4.71 3.88 3.51
N GLU A 279 4.20 5.10 3.66
CA GLU A 279 2.85 5.36 4.17
C GLU A 279 1.80 4.92 3.13
N ARG A 280 1.45 3.62 3.15
CA ARG A 280 0.51 2.99 2.19
C ARG A 280 -0.80 3.75 2.03
N GLU A 281 -1.32 4.34 3.11
CA GLU A 281 -2.57 5.10 3.15
C GLU A 281 -2.51 6.47 2.47
N ARG A 282 -1.33 6.92 2.02
CA ARG A 282 -1.21 8.03 1.08
C ARG A 282 -1.50 7.63 -0.37
N PHE A 283 -1.43 6.34 -0.72
CA PHE A 283 -1.38 5.90 -2.13
C PHE A 283 -2.42 4.83 -2.52
N PHE A 284 -2.57 3.76 -1.73
CA PHE A 284 -3.37 2.59 -2.11
C PHE A 284 -4.84 2.72 -1.71
N ASN A 285 -5.44 3.86 -2.07
CA ASN A 285 -6.79 4.27 -1.68
C ASN A 285 -7.86 3.87 -2.72
N MET A 286 -9.14 3.96 -2.37
CA MET A 286 -10.26 3.73 -3.30
C MET A 286 -11.28 4.87 -3.25
N HIS A 287 -11.78 5.31 -4.41
CA HIS A 287 -12.80 6.35 -4.58
C HIS A 287 -14.22 5.86 -4.23
N ASP A 288 -14.43 5.54 -2.95
CA ASP A 288 -15.73 5.29 -2.34
C ASP A 288 -15.71 5.64 -0.85
N SER A 289 -16.89 5.84 -0.26
CA SER A 289 -17.05 6.03 1.18
C SER A 289 -17.20 4.68 1.89
N PHE A 290 -16.27 4.36 2.79
CA PHE A 290 -16.35 3.14 3.61
C PHE A 290 -17.56 3.15 4.55
N THR A 291 -18.08 4.32 4.93
CA THR A 291 -19.31 4.43 5.76
C THR A 291 -20.60 4.31 4.95
N SER A 292 -20.52 4.28 3.61
CA SER A 292 -21.65 4.14 2.68
C SER A 292 -22.52 2.92 2.97
N ASN A 293 -23.83 3.07 2.80
CA ASN A 293 -24.76 1.95 2.94
C ASN A 293 -24.62 0.87 1.87
N ASN A 294 -23.96 1.18 0.73
CA ASN A 294 -23.63 0.18 -0.30
C ASN A 294 -22.60 -0.85 0.18
N ASN A 295 -21.73 -0.48 1.12
CA ASN A 295 -20.64 -1.33 1.58
C ASN A 295 -21.08 -2.16 2.79
N SER A 296 -20.89 -3.48 2.73
CA SER A 296 -21.21 -4.38 3.85
C SER A 296 -20.02 -4.48 4.81
N VAL A 297 -20.26 -4.85 6.07
CA VAL A 297 -19.19 -5.01 7.06
C VAL A 297 -18.18 -6.08 6.62
N ASP A 298 -18.63 -7.14 5.94
CA ASP A 298 -17.75 -8.18 5.43
C ASP A 298 -16.96 -7.73 4.19
N LEU A 299 -17.53 -6.85 3.36
CA LEU A 299 -16.79 -6.23 2.25
C LEU A 299 -15.72 -5.25 2.75
N LEU A 300 -15.97 -4.51 3.84
CA LEU A 300 -14.97 -3.62 4.44
C LEU A 300 -13.80 -4.39 5.05
N LYS A 301 -14.04 -5.56 5.66
CA LYS A 301 -12.94 -6.49 6.02
C LYS A 301 -12.16 -6.90 4.79
N ARG A 302 -12.84 -7.13 3.66
CA ARG A 302 -12.21 -7.51 2.40
C ARG A 302 -11.28 -6.42 1.87
N TYR A 303 -11.75 -5.17 1.85
CA TYR A 303 -10.94 -4.01 1.49
C TYR A 303 -9.72 -3.85 2.40
N VAL A 304 -9.90 -3.86 3.72
CA VAL A 304 -8.80 -3.58 4.66
C VAL A 304 -7.85 -4.78 4.84
N ASN A 305 -8.34 -6.02 4.82
CA ASN A 305 -7.54 -7.19 5.21
C ASN A 305 -7.10 -8.09 4.03
N GLU A 306 -7.85 -8.16 2.92
CA GLU A 306 -7.46 -8.95 1.74
C GLU A 306 -6.73 -8.08 0.71
N PHE A 307 -7.29 -6.91 0.40
CA PHE A 307 -6.75 -5.99 -0.61
C PHE A 307 -5.92 -4.81 -0.05
N GLN A 308 -5.87 -4.65 1.28
CA GLN A 308 -5.11 -3.59 1.98
C GLN A 308 -5.35 -2.17 1.44
N ILE A 309 -6.63 -1.86 1.19
CA ILE A 309 -7.13 -0.62 0.59
C ILE A 309 -7.39 0.46 1.65
N GLY A 310 -6.82 1.64 1.42
CA GLY A 310 -7.03 2.84 2.22
C GLY A 310 -8.26 3.68 1.82
N GLN A 311 -8.47 4.78 2.53
CA GLN A 311 -9.65 5.64 2.40
C GLN A 311 -9.47 6.67 1.29
N GLY A 312 -10.43 6.75 0.35
CA GLY A 312 -10.43 7.79 -0.69
C GLY A 312 -11.51 8.85 -0.49
N ARG A 313 -12.34 9.06 -1.52
CA ARG A 313 -13.08 10.31 -1.72
C ARG A 313 -14.58 10.12 -1.79
N SER A 314 -15.34 11.13 -1.37
CA SER A 314 -16.81 11.07 -1.39
C SER A 314 -17.45 12.43 -1.67
N PHE A 315 -18.54 12.39 -2.45
CA PHE A 315 -19.29 13.57 -2.87
C PHE A 315 -20.33 13.96 -1.80
N TRP A 316 -19.86 14.56 -0.70
CA TRP A 316 -20.68 15.14 0.36
C TRP A 316 -19.94 16.29 1.07
N THR A 317 -20.60 17.44 1.26
CA THR A 317 -20.01 18.63 1.91
C THR A 317 -20.96 19.30 2.92
N PRO A 318 -20.46 20.24 3.76
CA PRO A 318 -21.32 21.09 4.58
C PRO A 318 -22.40 21.82 3.78
N ILE A 319 -22.12 22.19 2.52
CA ILE A 319 -23.05 22.95 1.67
C ILE A 319 -24.26 22.09 1.26
N ASP A 320 -24.06 20.80 1.01
CA ASP A 320 -25.16 19.83 0.82
C ASP A 320 -26.05 19.75 2.07
N VAL A 321 -25.43 19.70 3.26
CA VAL A 321 -26.15 19.62 4.54
C VAL A 321 -26.91 20.91 4.86
N ALA A 322 -26.34 22.09 4.58
CA ALA A 322 -27.06 23.37 4.70
C ALA A 322 -28.35 23.36 3.87
N LYS A 323 -28.26 22.90 2.61
CA LYS A 323 -29.41 22.77 1.71
C LYS A 323 -30.45 21.77 2.21
N GLN A 324 -30.03 20.66 2.82
CA GLN A 324 -30.95 19.70 3.44
C GLN A 324 -31.67 20.25 4.68
N ILE A 325 -30.95 20.94 5.57
CA ILE A 325 -31.52 21.49 6.81
C ILE A 325 -32.48 22.65 6.53
N THR A 326 -32.14 23.53 5.59
CA THR A 326 -32.94 24.72 5.26
C THR A 326 -34.02 24.45 4.20
N ASN A 327 -33.90 23.36 3.44
CA ASN A 327 -34.69 23.08 2.24
C ASN A 327 -34.64 24.24 1.22
N ALA A 328 -33.50 24.93 1.13
CA ALA A 328 -33.26 26.06 0.24
C ALA A 328 -31.80 26.10 -0.22
N ASP A 329 -31.56 26.64 -1.43
CA ASP A 329 -30.25 27.12 -1.84
C ASP A 329 -29.94 28.48 -1.14
N ALA A 330 -28.68 28.92 -1.17
CA ALA A 330 -28.23 30.21 -0.62
C ALA A 330 -28.59 30.49 0.85
N THR A 331 -28.89 29.45 1.64
CA THR A 331 -29.36 29.58 3.01
C THR A 331 -28.52 28.67 3.92
N TYR A 332 -27.87 29.27 4.92
CA TYR A 332 -26.96 28.57 5.82
C TYR A 332 -27.53 28.57 7.25
N PRO A 333 -27.55 27.44 7.97
CA PRO A 333 -27.99 27.42 9.37
C PRO A 333 -27.08 28.23 10.29
N ALA A 334 -27.64 28.76 11.37
CA ALA A 334 -26.86 29.40 12.44
C ALA A 334 -26.01 28.37 13.21
N THR A 335 -24.89 28.79 13.80
CA THR A 335 -23.96 27.96 14.57
C THR A 335 -24.63 27.08 15.64
N SER A 336 -25.66 27.61 16.31
CA SER A 336 -26.45 26.87 17.31
C SER A 336 -27.19 25.65 16.75
N VAL A 337 -27.47 25.60 15.45
CA VAL A 337 -28.04 24.42 14.78
C VAL A 337 -26.99 23.32 14.67
N ALA A 338 -25.73 23.66 14.35
CA ALA A 338 -24.63 22.70 14.32
C ALA A 338 -24.32 22.17 15.72
N GLN A 339 -24.27 23.05 16.73
CA GLN A 339 -24.09 22.68 18.14
C GLN A 339 -25.20 21.75 18.66
N GLN A 340 -26.45 21.95 18.22
CA GLN A 340 -27.58 21.11 18.62
C GLN A 340 -27.64 19.77 17.89
N GLN A 341 -27.34 19.73 16.59
CA GLN A 341 -27.48 18.52 15.77
C GLN A 341 -26.22 17.65 15.80
N GLY A 342 -25.05 18.26 15.67
CA GLY A 342 -23.76 17.60 15.46
C GLY A 342 -23.42 16.45 16.43
N PRO A 343 -23.62 16.59 17.76
CA PRO A 343 -23.40 15.49 18.71
C PRO A 343 -24.22 14.22 18.42
N ASN A 344 -25.37 14.34 17.75
CA ASN A 344 -26.16 13.19 17.31
C ASN A 344 -25.55 12.51 16.08
N GLU A 345 -24.90 13.26 15.19
CA GLU A 345 -24.20 12.70 14.02
C GLU A 345 -22.88 12.04 14.43
N VAL A 346 -22.13 12.61 15.37
CA VAL A 346 -20.99 11.94 16.04
C VAL A 346 -21.45 10.63 16.69
N THR A 347 -22.57 10.64 17.42
CA THR A 347 -23.15 9.42 18.01
C THR A 347 -23.54 8.38 16.95
N LYS A 348 -24.10 8.81 15.80
CA LYS A 348 -24.42 7.92 14.67
C LYS A 348 -23.16 7.34 14.02
N PHE A 349 -22.08 8.09 13.92
CA PHE A 349 -20.80 7.60 13.40
C PHE A 349 -20.23 6.46 14.26
N HIS A 350 -20.15 6.66 15.59
CA HIS A 350 -19.61 5.64 16.51
C HIS A 350 -20.52 4.42 16.69
N THR A 351 -21.83 4.57 16.45
CA THR A 351 -22.78 3.44 16.45
C THR A 351 -22.92 2.74 15.08
N ASN A 352 -22.41 3.32 13.99
CA ASN A 352 -22.34 2.67 12.68
C ASN A 352 -21.22 1.61 12.69
N PRO A 353 -21.49 0.31 12.48
CA PRO A 353 -20.46 -0.73 12.54
C PRO A 353 -19.37 -0.60 11.45
N ARG A 354 -19.55 0.30 10.48
CA ARG A 354 -18.59 0.58 9.39
C ARG A 354 -17.47 1.55 9.76
N SER A 355 -17.66 2.43 10.74
CA SER A 355 -16.65 3.46 11.10
C SER A 355 -15.34 2.83 11.58
N LYS A 356 -15.42 1.63 12.15
CA LYS A 356 -14.27 0.82 12.62
C LYS A 356 -13.26 0.41 11.53
N TYR A 357 -13.57 0.66 10.26
CA TYR A 357 -12.69 0.38 9.11
C TYR A 357 -12.02 1.64 8.55
N LEU A 358 -12.14 2.78 9.25
CA LEU A 358 -11.49 4.06 8.90
C LEU A 358 -10.12 4.25 9.59
N GLY A 359 -9.56 3.19 10.18
CA GLY A 359 -8.30 3.26 10.94
C GLY A 359 -8.40 4.16 12.18
N GLU A 360 -7.27 4.73 12.58
CA GLU A 360 -7.17 5.66 13.73
C GLU A 360 -7.62 7.09 13.38
N ARG A 361 -7.47 7.49 12.10
CA ARG A 361 -7.94 8.79 11.59
C ARG A 361 -8.62 8.63 10.23
N ASN A 362 -9.75 9.32 10.08
CA ASN A 362 -10.55 9.31 8.85
C ASN A 362 -9.86 10.09 7.72
N ARG A 363 -8.92 9.45 7.00
CA ARG A 363 -8.15 10.05 5.89
C ARG A 363 -8.98 10.34 4.62
N SER A 364 -10.30 10.25 4.66
CA SER A 364 -11.14 10.49 3.48
C SER A 364 -11.17 11.96 3.04
N VAL A 365 -11.40 12.16 1.75
CA VAL A 365 -11.61 13.48 1.11
C VAL A 365 -13.11 13.75 0.98
N SER A 366 -13.56 14.84 1.59
CA SER A 366 -14.92 15.41 1.41
C SER A 366 -14.91 16.40 0.24
N THR A 367 -15.78 16.21 -0.76
CA THR A 367 -15.95 17.15 -1.88
C THR A 367 -17.40 17.24 -2.37
N ALA A 368 -17.72 18.21 -3.23
CA ALA A 368 -19.01 18.28 -3.93
C ALA A 368 -18.88 18.91 -5.32
N HIS A 369 -19.90 18.71 -6.16
CA HIS A 369 -19.99 19.40 -7.44
C HIS A 369 -20.17 20.93 -7.26
N PRO A 370 -19.62 21.77 -8.17
CA PRO A 370 -19.65 23.23 -8.03
C PRO A 370 -21.05 23.82 -7.90
N LYS A 371 -22.07 23.17 -8.48
CA LYS A 371 -23.49 23.56 -8.46
C LYS A 371 -24.04 23.92 -7.06
N ASN A 372 -23.48 23.37 -6.00
CA ASN A 372 -23.91 23.62 -4.62
C ASN A 372 -23.35 24.96 -4.08
N ALA A 373 -22.04 25.19 -4.27
CA ALA A 373 -21.36 26.43 -3.88
C ALA A 373 -21.66 27.60 -4.85
N MET A 374 -22.00 27.30 -6.10
CA MET A 374 -22.31 28.29 -7.15
C MET A 374 -23.81 28.56 -7.33
N ALA A 375 -24.68 28.14 -6.40
CA ALA A 375 -26.11 28.43 -6.47
C ALA A 375 -26.42 29.93 -6.28
N VAL A 376 -27.44 30.44 -7.00
CA VAL A 376 -27.77 31.87 -7.06
C VAL A 376 -28.11 32.43 -5.67
N GLY A 377 -27.36 33.45 -5.26
CA GLY A 377 -27.55 34.16 -3.99
C GLY A 377 -26.63 33.69 -2.85
N ASN A 378 -25.86 32.62 -3.05
CA ASN A 378 -24.85 32.16 -2.10
C ASN A 378 -23.85 33.28 -1.74
N ASP A 379 -23.38 33.30 -0.49
CA ASP A 379 -22.24 34.12 -0.04
C ASP A 379 -21.09 33.20 0.42
N PRO A 380 -19.90 33.27 -0.21
CA PRO A 380 -18.72 32.54 0.22
C PRO A 380 -18.34 32.71 1.70
N VAL A 381 -18.58 33.88 2.30
CA VAL A 381 -18.17 34.15 3.69
C VAL A 381 -19.09 33.42 4.69
N GLU A 382 -20.40 33.49 4.47
CA GLU A 382 -21.39 32.84 5.33
C GLU A 382 -21.40 31.31 5.11
N GLY A 383 -21.17 30.87 3.87
CA GLY A 383 -20.96 29.46 3.57
C GLY A 383 -19.68 28.90 4.20
N ALA A 384 -18.60 29.70 4.27
CA ALA A 384 -17.37 29.34 4.97
C ALA A 384 -17.56 29.26 6.49
N ARG A 385 -18.28 30.21 7.11
CA ARG A 385 -18.69 30.10 8.53
C ARG A 385 -19.40 28.78 8.78
N TRP A 386 -20.41 28.46 7.98
CA TRP A 386 -21.16 27.21 8.14
C TRP A 386 -20.30 25.96 7.89
N ALA A 387 -19.39 25.98 6.92
CA ALA A 387 -18.48 24.86 6.69
C ALA A 387 -17.61 24.57 7.92
N ALA A 388 -17.07 25.62 8.55
CA ALA A 388 -16.28 25.48 9.77
C ALA A 388 -17.14 25.07 10.98
N ASP A 389 -18.33 25.67 11.18
CA ASP A 389 -19.29 25.24 12.23
C ASP A 389 -19.70 23.76 12.09
N TYR A 390 -19.84 23.29 10.85
CA TYR A 390 -20.16 21.89 10.56
C TYR A 390 -19.00 20.98 10.93
N PHE A 391 -17.77 21.26 10.46
CA PHE A 391 -16.61 20.42 10.75
C PHE A 391 -16.22 20.40 12.24
N GLU A 392 -16.56 21.45 13.00
CA GLU A 392 -16.30 21.57 14.44
C GLU A 392 -17.30 20.82 15.31
N HIS A 393 -18.55 20.66 14.86
CA HIS A 393 -19.62 20.13 15.71
C HIS A 393 -20.23 18.81 15.22
N TYR A 394 -20.20 18.51 13.92
CA TYR A 394 -20.67 17.23 13.38
C TYR A 394 -19.62 16.11 13.45
N TYR A 395 -18.37 16.44 13.80
CA TYR A 395 -17.27 15.48 13.90
C TYR A 395 -16.39 15.71 15.13
N ASP A 396 -16.00 14.61 15.76
CA ASP A 396 -14.80 14.49 16.60
C ASP A 396 -13.60 14.01 15.77
N ASN A 397 -12.41 13.90 16.40
CA ASN A 397 -11.16 13.60 15.69
C ASN A 397 -11.17 12.26 14.93
N ALA A 398 -11.81 11.23 15.48
CA ALA A 398 -11.95 9.93 14.82
C ALA A 398 -12.93 9.95 13.63
N SER A 399 -13.91 10.85 13.63
CA SER A 399 -14.96 10.93 12.59
C SER A 399 -14.73 11.99 11.51
N ARG A 400 -13.90 13.00 11.76
CA ARG A 400 -13.67 14.14 10.87
C ARG A 400 -12.87 13.75 9.62
N PRO A 401 -13.36 14.02 8.39
CA PRO A 401 -12.55 13.87 7.18
C PRO A 401 -11.26 14.71 7.27
N MET A 402 -10.11 14.07 7.04
CA MET A 402 -8.80 14.73 7.11
C MET A 402 -8.59 15.75 5.98
N PHE A 403 -9.31 15.61 4.87
CA PHE A 403 -9.23 16.55 3.75
C PHE A 403 -10.62 17.09 3.39
N TYR A 404 -10.74 18.41 3.29
CA TYR A 404 -11.90 19.06 2.69
C TYR A 404 -11.49 19.74 1.38
N GLU A 405 -12.16 19.36 0.29
CA GLU A 405 -11.96 19.89 -1.06
C GLU A 405 -13.26 20.57 -1.53
N PRO A 406 -13.45 21.88 -1.22
CA PRO A 406 -14.73 22.59 -1.37
C PRO A 406 -15.52 22.41 -2.66
N MET A 407 -14.85 22.23 -3.80
CA MET A 407 -15.47 21.95 -5.10
C MET A 407 -14.61 21.00 -5.93
N ASN A 408 -15.24 19.97 -6.48
CA ASN A 408 -14.70 19.13 -7.54
C ASN A 408 -14.73 19.89 -8.88
N GLU A 409 -13.61 19.97 -9.58
CA GLU A 409 -13.51 20.42 -10.98
C GLU A 409 -14.17 21.79 -11.32
N PRO A 410 -14.07 22.82 -10.47
CA PRO A 410 -14.83 24.07 -10.60
C PRO A 410 -14.55 24.81 -11.91
N PHE A 411 -13.29 24.90 -12.34
CA PHE A 411 -12.90 25.78 -13.43
C PHE A 411 -13.33 25.32 -14.82
N VAL A 412 -13.59 24.02 -15.04
CA VAL A 412 -14.18 23.53 -16.29
C VAL A 412 -15.68 23.80 -16.36
N HIS A 413 -16.37 23.88 -15.22
CA HIS A 413 -17.79 24.25 -15.14
C HIS A 413 -18.03 25.78 -15.05
N ALA A 414 -16.99 26.62 -15.00
CA ALA A 414 -17.12 28.08 -14.82
C ALA A 414 -17.98 28.78 -15.89
N TRP A 415 -18.13 28.19 -17.08
CA TRP A 415 -18.98 28.75 -18.14
C TRP A 415 -20.49 28.56 -17.89
N GLU A 416 -20.88 27.62 -17.02
CA GLU A 416 -22.28 27.32 -16.66
C GLU A 416 -22.90 28.37 -15.73
N TYR A 417 -22.08 28.94 -14.83
CA TYR A 417 -22.52 29.85 -13.78
C TYR A 417 -22.37 31.33 -14.16
N LYS A 418 -21.56 31.66 -15.18
CA LYS A 418 -21.24 33.06 -15.53
C LYS A 418 -22.46 33.95 -15.78
N SER A 419 -23.50 33.41 -16.44
CA SER A 419 -24.77 34.12 -16.67
C SER A 419 -25.60 34.33 -15.41
N GLN A 420 -25.43 33.47 -14.40
CA GLN A 420 -26.15 33.49 -13.13
C GLN A 420 -25.64 34.62 -12.22
N TYR A 421 -24.33 34.93 -12.31
CA TYR A 421 -23.67 36.02 -11.58
C TYR A 421 -23.49 37.31 -12.40
N ASN A 422 -23.89 37.31 -13.69
CA ASN A 422 -23.58 38.38 -14.65
C ASN A 422 -22.06 38.66 -14.77
N ASN A 423 -21.28 37.59 -14.72
CA ASN A 423 -19.82 37.59 -14.80
C ASN A 423 -19.33 37.11 -16.19
N SER A 424 -18.06 37.36 -16.50
CA SER A 424 -17.31 36.58 -17.49
C SER A 424 -16.87 35.22 -16.94
N ASP A 425 -16.40 34.35 -17.81
CA ASP A 425 -15.75 33.08 -17.45
C ASP A 425 -14.55 33.28 -16.50
N ALA A 426 -13.87 34.44 -16.54
CA ALA A 426 -12.73 34.74 -15.67
C ALA A 426 -13.18 35.15 -14.27
N GLU A 427 -14.07 36.14 -14.16
CA GLU A 427 -14.66 36.59 -12.88
C GLU A 427 -15.42 35.45 -12.17
N THR A 428 -15.92 34.46 -12.92
CA THR A 428 -16.53 33.25 -12.34
C THR A 428 -15.48 32.31 -11.73
N ARG A 429 -14.30 32.13 -12.33
CA ARG A 429 -13.19 31.39 -11.70
C ARG A 429 -12.61 32.13 -10.48
N GLU A 430 -12.56 33.46 -10.52
CA GLU A 430 -12.18 34.27 -9.36
C GLU A 430 -13.21 34.13 -8.21
N HIS A 431 -14.51 34.11 -8.52
CA HIS A 431 -15.56 33.85 -7.52
C HIS A 431 -15.48 32.42 -6.95
N MET A 432 -15.21 31.41 -7.79
CA MET A 432 -14.93 30.04 -7.33
C MET A 432 -13.66 29.97 -6.46
N THR A 433 -12.64 30.77 -6.77
CA THR A 433 -11.40 30.85 -5.97
C THR A 433 -11.65 31.51 -4.62
N LYS A 434 -12.49 32.55 -4.57
CA LYS A 434 -12.91 33.19 -3.32
C LYS A 434 -13.55 32.17 -2.36
N TRP A 435 -14.35 31.23 -2.86
CA TRP A 435 -14.93 30.17 -2.01
C TRP A 435 -13.88 29.36 -1.23
N PHE A 436 -12.84 28.87 -1.92
CA PHE A 436 -11.73 28.19 -1.25
C PHE A 436 -11.01 29.13 -0.27
N ALA A 437 -10.75 30.38 -0.67
CA ALA A 437 -10.04 31.36 0.16
C ALA A 437 -10.78 31.74 1.45
N GLU A 438 -12.12 31.90 1.42
CA GLU A 438 -12.89 32.18 2.63
C GLU A 438 -13.07 30.92 3.51
N ILE A 439 -13.19 29.73 2.92
CA ILE A 439 -13.22 28.47 3.67
C ILE A 439 -11.91 28.26 4.43
N GLY A 440 -10.75 28.43 3.78
CA GLY A 440 -9.45 28.34 4.42
C GLY A 440 -9.34 29.26 5.65
N LYS A 441 -9.63 30.55 5.49
CA LYS A 441 -9.67 31.53 6.60
C LYS A 441 -10.59 31.11 7.76
N ALA A 442 -11.73 30.49 7.44
CA ALA A 442 -12.67 30.03 8.45
C ALA A 442 -12.14 28.81 9.24
N PHE A 443 -11.28 27.98 8.64
CA PHE A 443 -10.58 26.88 9.32
C PHE A 443 -9.35 27.36 10.07
N ASP A 444 -8.51 28.23 9.47
CA ASP A 444 -7.36 28.89 10.13
C ASP A 444 -7.74 29.55 11.46
N SER A 445 -8.94 30.13 11.52
CA SER A 445 -9.46 30.81 12.71
C SER A 445 -9.94 29.88 13.84
N ARG A 446 -9.89 28.55 13.66
CA ARG A 446 -10.49 27.55 14.56
C ARG A 446 -9.55 26.39 14.92
N PRO A 447 -8.85 26.47 16.07
CA PRO A 447 -7.95 25.42 16.53
C PRO A 447 -8.59 24.02 16.63
N ALA A 448 -9.90 23.92 16.87
CA ALA A 448 -10.62 22.65 17.02
C ALA A 448 -10.80 21.83 15.72
N ILE A 449 -10.48 22.40 14.55
CA ILE A 449 -10.65 21.72 13.24
C ILE A 449 -9.42 21.80 12.33
N LYS A 450 -8.29 22.35 12.81
CA LYS A 450 -7.07 22.55 12.02
C LYS A 450 -6.43 21.26 11.47
N ASP A 451 -6.81 20.11 12.00
CA ASP A 451 -6.40 18.78 11.53
C ASP A 451 -7.15 18.34 10.26
N THR A 452 -8.20 19.05 9.86
CA THR A 452 -8.79 18.95 8.51
C THR A 452 -8.09 19.94 7.60
N LEU A 453 -7.29 19.41 6.67
CA LEU A 453 -6.56 20.15 5.67
C LEU A 453 -7.49 20.60 4.54
N ILE A 454 -7.45 21.88 4.19
CA ILE A 454 -8.18 22.43 3.03
C ILE A 454 -7.32 22.26 1.79
N VAL A 455 -7.80 21.43 0.85
CA VAL A 455 -7.11 21.15 -0.41
C VAL A 455 -7.86 21.76 -1.59
N GLY A 456 -7.14 22.20 -2.62
CA GLY A 456 -7.80 22.80 -3.78
C GLY A 456 -6.95 22.99 -5.03
N PHE A 457 -7.53 23.05 -6.23
CA PHE A 457 -8.96 23.24 -6.50
C PHE A 457 -9.64 22.06 -7.21
N SER A 458 -9.09 20.84 -7.18
CA SER A 458 -9.53 19.72 -8.02
C SER A 458 -9.39 20.10 -9.51
N SER A 459 -8.15 20.30 -9.96
CA SER A 459 -7.88 20.71 -11.35
C SER A 459 -8.08 19.56 -12.34
N ALA A 460 -9.31 19.44 -12.88
CA ALA A 460 -9.73 18.50 -13.94
C ALA A 460 -8.79 18.43 -15.15
N TRP A 461 -8.24 19.58 -15.55
CA TRP A 461 -7.53 19.75 -16.82
C TRP A 461 -6.25 20.57 -16.61
N PRO A 462 -5.19 19.95 -16.04
CA PRO A 462 -3.92 20.62 -15.74
C PRO A 462 -3.04 20.79 -17.00
N SER A 463 -3.62 21.17 -18.14
CA SER A 463 -2.88 21.51 -19.36
C SER A 463 -2.31 22.92 -19.25
N MET A 464 -1.31 23.08 -18.38
CA MET A 464 -0.74 24.37 -17.95
C MET A 464 -0.12 25.19 -19.09
N GLU A 465 0.42 24.52 -20.12
CA GLU A 465 1.15 25.04 -21.28
C GLU A 465 0.28 25.87 -22.25
N LEU A 466 -1.03 25.62 -22.25
CA LEU A 466 -1.99 26.09 -23.25
C LEU A 466 -1.93 27.62 -23.50
N PRO A 467 -1.79 28.08 -24.76
CA PRO A 467 -1.78 29.50 -25.10
C PRO A 467 -3.18 30.12 -25.28
N PHE A 468 -4.22 29.30 -25.46
CA PHE A 468 -5.56 29.73 -25.92
C PHE A 468 -5.49 30.71 -27.12
N ASN A 469 -6.51 31.56 -27.23
CA ASN A 469 -6.61 32.66 -28.20
C ASN A 469 -5.59 33.79 -27.99
N THR A 470 -4.69 33.72 -27.00
CA THR A 470 -3.67 34.76 -26.77
C THR A 470 -2.41 34.54 -27.62
N GLY A 471 -2.11 33.29 -27.98
CA GLY A 471 -0.84 32.91 -28.60
C GLY A 471 0.36 32.91 -27.65
N GLU A 472 0.18 33.20 -26.36
CA GLU A 472 1.25 33.18 -25.36
C GLU A 472 1.24 31.89 -24.54
N TYR A 473 2.25 31.04 -24.75
CA TYR A 473 2.46 29.81 -23.98
C TYR A 473 2.36 30.05 -22.46
N PHE A 474 1.63 29.15 -21.80
CA PHE A 474 1.24 29.16 -20.38
C PHE A 474 0.14 30.18 -19.98
N ALA A 475 -0.69 30.62 -20.93
CA ALA A 475 -1.90 31.39 -20.61
C ALA A 475 -2.93 30.61 -19.75
N HIS A 476 -2.96 29.27 -19.86
CA HIS A 476 -3.77 28.42 -18.98
C HIS A 476 -3.30 28.50 -17.53
N TRP A 477 -2.03 28.20 -17.26
CA TRP A 477 -1.41 28.36 -15.93
C TRP A 477 -1.74 29.71 -15.29
N GLN A 478 -1.46 30.82 -16.00
CA GLN A 478 -1.63 32.19 -15.49
C GLN A 478 -3.07 32.51 -15.05
N SER A 479 -4.08 31.90 -15.71
CA SER A 479 -5.51 32.23 -15.54
C SER A 479 -6.33 31.13 -14.85
N ARG A 480 -5.65 30.08 -14.36
CA ARG A 480 -6.20 28.97 -13.55
C ARG A 480 -5.31 28.73 -12.33
N GLN A 481 -4.32 27.84 -12.42
CA GLN A 481 -3.51 27.39 -11.27
C GLN A 481 -2.78 28.53 -10.57
N LYS A 482 -2.09 29.41 -11.31
CA LYS A 482 -1.39 30.55 -10.71
C LYS A 482 -2.36 31.51 -10.00
N MET A 483 -3.49 31.81 -10.65
CA MET A 483 -4.54 32.67 -10.10
C MET A 483 -5.15 32.09 -8.81
N PHE A 484 -5.34 30.76 -8.76
CA PHE A 484 -5.77 30.07 -7.54
C PHE A 484 -4.72 30.16 -6.43
N MET A 485 -3.47 29.79 -6.73
CA MET A 485 -2.34 29.87 -5.80
C MET A 485 -2.15 31.29 -5.28
N ASP A 486 -2.37 32.32 -6.12
CA ASP A 486 -2.23 33.72 -5.70
C ASP A 486 -3.38 34.29 -4.87
N ASN A 487 -4.63 33.87 -5.12
CA ASN A 487 -5.82 34.46 -4.50
C ASN A 487 -6.41 33.63 -3.35
N ALA A 488 -6.10 32.33 -3.28
CA ALA A 488 -6.51 31.42 -2.21
C ALA A 488 -5.35 30.73 -1.50
N GLY A 489 -4.23 30.49 -2.20
CA GLY A 489 -3.17 29.56 -1.77
C GLY A 489 -2.50 29.85 -0.42
N ASP A 490 -2.59 31.06 0.10
CA ASP A 490 -2.12 31.38 1.47
C ASP A 490 -2.91 30.59 2.53
N HIS A 491 -4.19 30.29 2.26
CA HIS A 491 -5.15 29.58 3.11
C HIS A 491 -5.54 28.19 2.56
N ILE A 492 -4.60 27.53 1.86
CA ILE A 492 -4.75 26.18 1.30
C ILE A 492 -3.55 25.35 1.74
N ASP A 493 -3.78 24.16 2.28
CA ASP A 493 -2.72 23.31 2.82
C ASP A 493 -2.00 22.53 1.71
N ALA A 494 -2.75 22.05 0.71
CA ALA A 494 -2.19 21.33 -0.44
C ALA A 494 -2.93 21.63 -1.74
N PHE A 495 -2.19 21.63 -2.85
CA PHE A 495 -2.77 21.85 -4.18
C PHE A 495 -3.26 20.54 -4.79
N SER A 496 -4.52 20.54 -5.23
CA SER A 496 -5.17 19.34 -5.78
C SER A 496 -5.44 19.40 -7.27
N VAL A 497 -5.03 18.34 -7.96
CA VAL A 497 -5.08 18.18 -9.42
C VAL A 497 -5.58 16.78 -9.75
N HIS A 498 -6.28 16.65 -10.88
CA HIS A 498 -6.67 15.35 -11.42
C HIS A 498 -5.71 14.96 -12.56
N LEU A 499 -5.18 13.73 -12.53
CA LEU A 499 -4.22 13.25 -13.51
C LEU A 499 -4.80 12.07 -14.30
N TYR A 500 -5.31 12.36 -15.49
CA TYR A 500 -5.88 11.34 -16.39
C TYR A 500 -5.11 11.26 -17.71
N ASP A 501 -4.73 10.05 -18.09
CA ASP A 501 -4.40 9.69 -19.47
C ASP A 501 -5.69 9.52 -20.30
N GLY A 502 -5.55 9.51 -21.62
CA GLY A 502 -6.64 9.32 -22.57
C GLY A 502 -7.14 10.65 -23.18
N ILE A 503 -8.42 10.68 -23.53
CA ILE A 503 -8.98 11.53 -24.61
C ILE A 503 -8.87 13.05 -24.39
N ASN A 504 -8.70 13.50 -23.15
CA ASN A 504 -8.84 14.91 -22.76
C ASN A 504 -7.74 15.87 -23.26
N ILE A 505 -6.88 15.46 -24.21
CA ILE A 505 -5.80 16.29 -24.82
C ILE A 505 -5.67 16.10 -26.36
N ILE A 506 -6.62 15.41 -26.99
CA ILE A 506 -6.60 15.04 -28.42
C ILE A 506 -6.67 16.25 -29.37
N ASP A 507 -5.95 16.16 -30.50
CA ASP A 507 -6.21 16.95 -31.70
C ASP A 507 -7.27 16.27 -32.59
N ASP A 508 -8.40 16.96 -32.86
CA ASP A 508 -9.55 16.41 -33.61
C ASP A 508 -9.23 16.16 -35.12
N SER A 509 -7.97 16.33 -35.52
CA SER A 509 -7.46 16.05 -36.88
C SER A 509 -6.53 14.83 -36.97
N VAL A 510 -6.23 14.16 -35.85
CA VAL A 510 -5.49 12.89 -35.79
C VAL A 510 -6.46 11.70 -35.94
N PRO A 511 -6.11 10.61 -36.65
CA PRO A 511 -6.94 9.41 -36.73
C PRO A 511 -7.17 8.72 -35.38
N ASP A 512 -8.31 8.05 -35.25
CA ASP A 512 -8.73 7.36 -34.01
C ASP A 512 -7.71 6.30 -33.53
N ASP A 513 -6.95 5.69 -34.45
CA ASP A 513 -5.91 4.69 -34.18
C ASP A 513 -4.53 5.27 -33.79
N GLU A 514 -4.34 6.59 -33.88
CA GLU A 514 -3.17 7.32 -33.36
C GLU A 514 -3.55 8.22 -32.16
N SER A 515 -4.74 8.04 -31.57
CA SER A 515 -5.38 9.04 -30.70
C SER A 515 -4.94 9.10 -29.22
N GLU A 516 -4.14 8.17 -28.69
CA GLU A 516 -3.82 8.16 -27.25
C GLU A 516 -2.94 9.36 -26.83
N THR A 517 -3.45 10.19 -25.91
CA THR A 517 -2.65 11.22 -25.23
C THR A 517 -2.46 10.88 -23.76
N ARG A 518 -1.21 10.77 -23.32
CA ARG A 518 -0.82 10.48 -21.94
C ARG A 518 -0.41 11.74 -21.17
N ARG A 519 -0.67 11.73 -19.87
CA ARG A 519 -0.09 12.58 -18.82
C ARG A 519 0.99 11.85 -18.03
N SER A 520 0.92 10.52 -17.93
CA SER A 520 1.97 9.70 -17.33
C SER A 520 3.37 10.01 -17.91
N GLY A 521 4.41 9.87 -17.08
CA GLY A 521 5.77 10.29 -17.40
C GLY A 521 5.98 11.81 -17.34
N SER A 522 6.69 12.33 -18.34
CA SER A 522 7.25 13.69 -18.40
C SER A 522 6.21 14.81 -18.26
N ASN A 523 4.95 14.59 -18.68
CA ASN A 523 3.91 15.62 -18.57
C ASN A 523 3.39 15.80 -17.14
N SER A 524 3.12 14.73 -16.39
CA SER A 524 2.72 14.82 -14.97
C SER A 524 3.87 15.40 -14.15
N GLN A 525 5.11 14.99 -14.43
CA GLN A 525 6.31 15.61 -13.87
C GLN A 525 6.29 17.13 -14.05
N ALA A 526 6.20 17.62 -15.29
CA ALA A 526 6.22 19.06 -15.57
C ALA A 526 5.03 19.85 -14.97
N ILE A 527 3.87 19.21 -14.81
CA ILE A 527 2.69 19.78 -14.13
C ILE A 527 2.98 19.99 -12.64
N LEU A 528 3.52 18.97 -11.96
CA LEU A 528 3.83 19.01 -10.53
C LEU A 528 5.03 19.94 -10.26
N ASP A 529 6.11 19.82 -11.05
CA ASP A 529 7.31 20.68 -10.97
C ASP A 529 6.98 22.18 -10.99
N LEU A 530 6.03 22.59 -11.84
CA LEU A 530 5.63 24.00 -11.96
C LEU A 530 4.82 24.49 -10.75
N ILE A 531 4.02 23.62 -10.14
CA ILE A 531 3.32 23.90 -8.87
C ILE A 531 4.34 23.99 -7.72
N GLU A 532 5.31 23.08 -7.65
CA GLU A 532 6.38 23.07 -6.64
C GLU A 532 7.26 24.31 -6.76
N THR A 533 7.77 24.60 -7.96
CA THR A 533 8.65 25.76 -8.23
C THR A 533 7.93 27.08 -7.92
N TYR A 534 6.66 27.25 -8.31
CA TYR A 534 5.92 28.47 -7.96
C TYR A 534 5.58 28.54 -6.46
N SER A 535 5.42 27.40 -5.78
CA SER A 535 5.23 27.37 -4.33
C SER A 535 6.49 27.87 -3.60
N GLN A 536 7.68 27.36 -3.95
CA GLN A 536 8.94 27.82 -3.36
C GLN A 536 9.13 29.33 -3.60
N ILE A 537 8.91 29.82 -4.83
CA ILE A 537 9.03 31.25 -5.17
C ILE A 537 8.05 32.14 -4.37
N LYS A 538 6.88 31.61 -3.95
CA LYS A 538 5.83 32.38 -3.28
C LYS A 538 5.87 32.30 -1.75
N TRP A 539 6.22 31.15 -1.17
CA TRP A 539 6.16 30.89 0.28
C TRP A 539 7.50 30.48 0.91
N ASP A 540 8.59 30.40 0.14
CA ASP A 540 9.88 29.82 0.53
C ASP A 540 9.79 28.37 1.04
N THR A 541 8.73 27.67 0.63
CA THR A 541 8.50 26.24 0.83
C THR A 541 7.59 25.68 -0.25
N VAL A 542 7.71 24.39 -0.53
CA VAL A 542 6.77 23.66 -1.38
C VAL A 542 5.53 23.31 -0.56
N LYS A 543 4.34 23.73 -1.02
CA LYS A 543 3.09 23.19 -0.48
C LYS A 543 2.82 21.81 -1.10
N PRO A 544 2.39 20.80 -0.32
CA PRO A 544 2.16 19.46 -0.84
C PRO A 544 1.11 19.37 -1.95
N HIS A 545 1.09 18.23 -2.64
CA HIS A 545 0.06 17.84 -3.60
C HIS A 545 -0.97 16.90 -2.97
N ALA A 546 -2.22 17.03 -3.42
CA ALA A 546 -3.29 16.09 -3.15
C ALA A 546 -3.88 15.61 -4.49
N ILE A 547 -3.50 14.42 -4.95
CA ILE A 547 -3.93 13.88 -6.25
C ILE A 547 -5.28 13.19 -6.07
N THR A 548 -6.32 14.00 -5.93
CA THR A 548 -7.65 13.58 -5.46
C THR A 548 -8.40 12.67 -6.44
N GLU A 549 -7.97 12.61 -7.71
CA GLU A 549 -8.31 11.56 -8.68
C GLU A 549 -7.15 11.34 -9.67
N TYR A 550 -6.86 10.09 -10.05
CA TYR A 550 -6.01 9.79 -11.21
C TYR A 550 -6.33 8.45 -11.89
N GLY A 551 -6.06 8.32 -13.19
CA GLY A 551 -6.30 7.08 -13.95
C GLY A 551 -6.40 7.28 -15.47
N ASN A 552 -7.37 6.63 -16.11
CA ASN A 552 -7.59 6.66 -17.56
C ASN A 552 -9.00 7.15 -17.93
N ILE A 553 -9.14 7.88 -19.05
CA ILE A 553 -10.43 8.28 -19.65
C ILE A 553 -10.47 7.80 -21.10
N VAL A 554 -11.22 6.71 -21.33
CA VAL A 554 -11.38 6.04 -22.63
C VAL A 554 -12.49 6.73 -23.45
N ASP A 555 -12.30 6.90 -24.78
CA ASP A 555 -13.42 7.27 -25.66
C ASP A 555 -14.38 6.10 -25.84
N ARG A 556 -15.67 6.41 -25.96
CA ARG A 556 -16.67 5.44 -26.39
C ARG A 556 -17.78 6.15 -27.16
N ALA A 557 -18.14 5.59 -28.31
CA ALA A 557 -19.25 6.13 -29.10
C ALA A 557 -20.53 6.10 -28.26
N ALA A 558 -21.35 7.17 -28.35
CA ALA A 558 -22.52 7.36 -27.50
C ALA A 558 -23.58 6.24 -27.67
N GLY A 559 -23.47 5.20 -26.84
CA GLY A 559 -24.26 3.97 -26.91
C GLY A 559 -23.48 2.70 -26.57
N GLU A 560 -22.14 2.73 -26.58
CA GLU A 560 -21.27 1.58 -26.27
C GLU A 560 -21.06 1.43 -24.76
N ILE A 561 -22.13 1.09 -24.03
CA ILE A 561 -22.12 1.03 -22.56
C ILE A 561 -21.72 -0.37 -22.03
N ASP A 562 -21.56 -1.36 -22.91
CA ASP A 562 -21.34 -2.76 -22.51
C ASP A 562 -19.97 -2.98 -21.85
N TYR A 563 -19.97 -3.71 -20.73
CA TYR A 563 -18.75 -4.00 -19.98
C TYR A 563 -17.78 -4.87 -20.79
N ASP A 564 -16.53 -4.42 -20.84
CA ASP A 564 -15.44 -5.05 -21.55
C ASP A 564 -14.19 -5.06 -20.64
N GLU A 565 -13.51 -6.20 -20.55
CA GLU A 565 -12.40 -6.38 -19.60
C GLU A 565 -11.08 -5.81 -20.16
N THR A 566 -10.86 -5.79 -21.47
CA THR A 566 -9.73 -5.09 -22.12
C THR A 566 -9.81 -3.59 -21.86
N VAL A 567 -10.99 -2.99 -22.08
CA VAL A 567 -11.20 -1.55 -21.89
C VAL A 567 -11.13 -1.17 -20.41
N SER A 568 -11.71 -1.97 -19.51
CA SER A 568 -11.62 -1.70 -18.08
C SER A 568 -10.17 -1.79 -17.58
N SER A 569 -9.39 -2.73 -18.10
CA SER A 569 -7.98 -2.91 -17.75
C SER A 569 -7.11 -1.68 -18.01
N GLN A 570 -7.42 -0.85 -19.01
CA GLN A 570 -6.62 0.35 -19.32
C GLN A 570 -6.54 1.35 -18.15
N THR A 571 -7.53 1.32 -17.25
CA THR A 571 -7.51 2.07 -15.98
C THR A 571 -6.27 1.71 -15.14
N ILE A 572 -5.91 0.43 -15.09
CA ILE A 572 -4.79 -0.12 -14.31
C ILE A 572 -3.46 0.40 -14.86
N ARG A 573 -3.27 0.40 -16.19
CA ARG A 573 -2.04 0.87 -16.86
C ARG A 573 -1.71 2.32 -16.48
N SER A 574 -2.67 3.22 -16.68
CA SER A 574 -2.48 4.64 -16.32
C SER A 574 -2.37 4.87 -14.82
N ILE A 575 -3.07 4.07 -13.99
CA ILE A 575 -2.89 4.12 -12.53
C ILE A 575 -1.47 3.75 -12.13
N ASN A 576 -0.88 2.66 -12.64
CA ASN A 576 0.49 2.27 -12.28
C ASN A 576 1.51 3.31 -12.77
N ASN A 577 1.41 3.75 -14.03
CA ASN A 577 2.31 4.74 -14.63
C ASN A 577 2.33 6.09 -13.86
N ILE A 578 1.17 6.53 -13.35
CA ILE A 578 1.06 7.74 -12.54
C ILE A 578 1.50 7.46 -11.09
N LEU A 579 1.07 6.34 -10.48
CA LEU A 579 1.42 5.97 -9.11
C LEU A 579 2.93 5.93 -8.89
N MET A 580 3.70 5.38 -9.83
CA MET A 580 5.17 5.33 -9.73
C MET A 580 5.81 6.72 -9.65
N GLU A 581 5.25 7.72 -10.35
CA GLU A 581 5.66 9.13 -10.24
C GLU A 581 5.23 9.76 -8.91
N LEU A 582 4.06 9.40 -8.36
CA LEU A 582 3.63 9.89 -7.05
C LEU A 582 4.45 9.29 -5.90
N LEU A 583 4.83 8.01 -6.02
CA LEU A 583 5.77 7.35 -5.12
C LEU A 583 7.20 7.89 -5.33
N ALA A 584 7.54 8.48 -6.48
CA ALA A 584 8.78 9.24 -6.66
C ALA A 584 8.76 10.63 -5.98
N ARG A 585 7.66 11.04 -5.34
CA ARG A 585 7.48 12.31 -4.60
C ARG A 585 6.80 12.10 -3.24
N GLU A 586 7.04 10.96 -2.59
CA GLU A 586 6.26 10.54 -1.41
C GLU A 586 6.30 11.52 -0.22
N ASP A 587 7.38 12.29 -0.11
CA ASP A 587 7.57 13.38 0.86
C ASP A 587 6.47 14.45 0.76
N ARG A 588 6.03 14.76 -0.46
CA ARG A 588 5.16 15.90 -0.79
C ARG A 588 3.84 15.54 -1.46
N VAL A 589 3.49 14.26 -1.55
CA VAL A 589 2.12 13.79 -1.82
C VAL A 589 1.47 13.40 -0.50
N ILE A 590 0.50 14.18 0.00
CA ILE A 590 -0.17 13.87 1.28
C ILE A 590 -1.40 12.96 1.13
N THR A 591 -1.94 12.89 -0.08
CA THR A 591 -2.93 11.89 -0.49
C THR A 591 -2.93 11.76 -2.01
N SER A 592 -3.07 10.55 -2.50
CA SER A 592 -3.45 10.23 -3.86
C SER A 592 -4.51 9.13 -3.85
N ILE A 593 -5.45 9.24 -4.79
CA ILE A 593 -6.60 8.36 -4.89
C ILE A 593 -6.68 7.89 -6.34
N PRO A 594 -6.29 6.63 -6.64
CA PRO A 594 -6.56 6.07 -7.95
C PRO A 594 -8.07 6.06 -8.12
N PHE A 595 -8.53 6.46 -9.31
CA PHE A 595 -9.94 6.54 -9.63
C PHE A 595 -10.47 5.14 -9.94
N ILE A 596 -10.48 4.28 -8.91
CA ILE A 596 -11.23 3.03 -8.84
C ILE A 596 -12.32 3.25 -7.80
N THR A 597 -13.57 3.08 -8.21
CA THR A 597 -14.77 3.27 -7.38
C THR A 597 -15.26 1.94 -6.84
N GLY A 598 -16.08 1.93 -5.77
CA GLY A 598 -16.64 0.70 -5.21
C GLY A 598 -17.68 0.01 -6.12
N HIS A 599 -18.96 0.17 -5.79
CA HIS A 599 -20.08 -0.47 -6.50
C HIS A 599 -20.73 0.38 -7.60
N ALA A 600 -20.40 1.67 -7.68
CA ALA A 600 -20.97 2.66 -8.63
C ALA A 600 -22.50 2.56 -8.84
N THR A 601 -23.29 2.34 -7.78
CA THR A 601 -24.75 2.07 -7.89
C THR A 601 -25.55 3.22 -8.50
N TRP A 602 -25.04 4.44 -8.42
CA TRP A 602 -25.60 5.61 -9.11
C TRP A 602 -25.60 5.43 -10.64
N PHE A 603 -24.57 4.79 -11.20
CA PHE A 603 -24.36 4.58 -12.64
C PHE A 603 -25.15 3.38 -13.17
N TRP A 604 -24.85 2.16 -12.70
CA TRP A 604 -25.40 0.94 -13.32
C TRP A 604 -26.92 0.82 -13.13
N GLN A 605 -27.46 1.39 -12.05
CA GLN A 605 -28.90 1.39 -11.81
C GLN A 605 -29.66 2.40 -12.69
N ASP A 606 -29.00 3.34 -13.36
CA ASP A 606 -29.64 4.34 -14.21
C ASP A 606 -29.75 3.86 -15.66
N PRO A 607 -30.97 3.77 -16.25
CA PRO A 607 -31.14 3.45 -17.67
C PRO A 607 -30.56 4.48 -18.64
N ASN A 608 -30.20 5.68 -18.16
CA ASN A 608 -29.51 6.73 -18.92
C ASN A 608 -28.00 6.82 -18.58
N GLY A 609 -27.55 6.04 -17.58
CA GLY A 609 -26.15 5.87 -17.20
C GLY A 609 -25.64 4.53 -17.73
N GLY A 610 -25.31 3.60 -16.83
CA GLY A 610 -24.81 2.27 -17.19
C GLY A 610 -25.85 1.34 -17.81
N ASN A 611 -27.14 1.60 -17.61
CA ASN A 611 -28.25 0.76 -18.12
C ASN A 611 -28.07 -0.74 -17.81
N GLY A 612 -27.65 -1.05 -16.57
CA GLY A 612 -27.32 -2.41 -16.12
C GLY A 612 -25.83 -2.75 -16.18
N ASN A 613 -25.04 -2.10 -17.05
CA ASN A 613 -23.59 -2.26 -17.07
C ASN A 613 -22.91 -1.48 -15.92
N PRO A 614 -21.79 -2.00 -15.37
CA PRO A 614 -20.96 -1.29 -14.40
C PRO A 614 -20.37 0.01 -14.97
N TYR A 615 -19.93 0.87 -14.07
CA TYR A 615 -19.02 1.97 -14.43
C TYR A 615 -17.63 1.36 -14.70
N ILE A 616 -16.97 1.75 -15.79
CA ILE A 616 -15.70 1.14 -16.25
C ILE A 616 -14.66 1.03 -15.11
N PRO A 617 -14.36 2.11 -14.35
CA PRO A 617 -13.45 2.07 -13.22
C PRO A 617 -14.11 1.60 -11.90
N SER A 618 -15.05 0.66 -11.90
CA SER A 618 -15.55 0.06 -10.66
C SER A 618 -14.66 -1.08 -10.18
N LEU A 619 -14.69 -1.38 -8.88
CA LEU A 619 -14.09 -2.59 -8.28
C LEU A 619 -15.10 -3.75 -8.33
N TRP A 620 -16.40 -3.44 -8.30
CA TRP A 620 -17.49 -4.40 -8.38
C TRP A 620 -18.43 -4.11 -9.54
N ARG A 621 -18.92 -5.16 -10.20
CA ARG A 621 -19.91 -5.09 -11.27
C ARG A 621 -21.13 -5.96 -10.93
N PRO A 622 -22.37 -5.53 -11.20
CA PRO A 622 -23.52 -6.39 -11.00
C PRO A 622 -23.41 -7.64 -11.88
N ASP A 623 -23.88 -8.80 -11.42
CA ASP A 623 -24.06 -9.95 -12.30
C ASP A 623 -25.22 -9.64 -13.28
N PRO A 624 -24.99 -9.56 -14.60
CA PRO A 624 -26.03 -9.26 -15.58
C PRO A 624 -27.17 -10.30 -15.57
N ASN A 625 -26.90 -11.53 -15.11
CA ASN A 625 -27.90 -12.57 -14.95
C ASN A 625 -28.82 -12.35 -13.74
N LYS A 626 -28.37 -11.58 -12.73
CA LYS A 626 -29.09 -11.33 -11.47
C LYS A 626 -29.85 -10.00 -11.43
N ILE A 627 -29.57 -9.06 -12.33
CA ILE A 627 -30.30 -7.77 -12.39
C ILE A 627 -31.56 -7.80 -13.28
N GLN A 628 -32.48 -6.87 -13.05
CA GLN A 628 -33.67 -6.60 -13.86
C GLN A 628 -34.00 -5.09 -13.87
N LEU A 629 -34.63 -4.59 -14.93
CA LEU A 629 -35.16 -3.23 -14.97
C LEU A 629 -36.53 -3.18 -14.27
N ASN A 630 -36.63 -2.43 -13.17
CA ASN A 630 -37.89 -2.22 -12.46
C ASN A 630 -38.76 -1.21 -13.21
N SER A 631 -39.89 -1.68 -13.73
CA SER A 631 -40.83 -0.88 -14.54
C SER A 631 -41.62 0.18 -13.76
N SER A 632 -41.55 0.19 -12.42
CA SER A 632 -42.23 1.17 -11.56
C SER A 632 -41.31 2.29 -11.08
N THR A 633 -40.01 2.02 -10.91
CA THR A 633 -38.99 3.02 -10.52
C THR A 633 -38.15 3.52 -11.69
N ASN A 634 -38.16 2.80 -12.82
CA ASN A 634 -37.24 3.01 -13.95
C ASN A 634 -35.76 3.02 -13.51
N ARG A 635 -35.38 2.03 -12.68
CA ARG A 635 -34.01 1.74 -12.26
C ARG A 635 -33.73 0.25 -12.42
N TRP A 636 -32.48 -0.13 -12.66
CA TRP A 636 -32.06 -1.52 -12.54
C TRP A 636 -31.91 -1.91 -11.06
N GLU A 637 -32.31 -3.14 -10.73
CA GLU A 637 -32.29 -3.72 -9.38
C GLU A 637 -31.90 -5.20 -9.43
N PHE A 638 -31.52 -5.78 -8.30
CA PHE A 638 -31.31 -7.23 -8.20
C PHE A 638 -32.63 -7.99 -8.08
N LYS A 639 -32.77 -9.09 -8.83
CA LYS A 639 -33.90 -10.04 -8.78
C LYS A 639 -34.08 -10.65 -7.38
N ASN A 640 -33.00 -10.79 -6.62
CA ASN A 640 -32.99 -11.15 -5.21
C ASN A 640 -31.99 -10.26 -4.46
N PRO A 641 -32.39 -9.14 -3.87
CA PRO A 641 -31.49 -8.25 -3.12
C PRO A 641 -30.80 -8.89 -1.90
N SER A 642 -31.23 -10.08 -1.47
CA SER A 642 -30.65 -10.85 -0.36
C SER A 642 -29.65 -11.92 -0.82
N ASP A 643 -29.34 -12.02 -2.11
CA ASP A 643 -28.28 -12.89 -2.64
C ASP A 643 -26.91 -12.24 -2.35
N PRO A 644 -25.98 -12.92 -1.64
CA PRO A 644 -24.65 -12.38 -1.36
C PRO A 644 -23.80 -12.26 -2.64
N ASP A 645 -24.03 -13.13 -3.62
CA ASP A 645 -23.25 -13.24 -4.84
C ASP A 645 -23.86 -12.37 -5.96
N ASN A 646 -24.52 -11.25 -5.60
CA ASN A 646 -25.16 -10.32 -6.54
C ASN A 646 -24.15 -9.52 -7.39
N TYR A 647 -22.93 -9.35 -6.89
CA TYR A 647 -21.84 -8.68 -7.57
C TYR A 647 -20.75 -9.67 -7.97
N LEU A 648 -20.15 -9.43 -9.13
CA LEU A 648 -18.91 -10.02 -9.59
C LEU A 648 -17.78 -8.99 -9.38
N ILE A 649 -16.54 -9.46 -9.25
CA ILE A 649 -15.39 -8.57 -9.20
C ILE A 649 -15.09 -8.01 -10.61
N ASN A 650 -14.66 -6.76 -10.69
CA ASN A 650 -14.17 -6.14 -11.92
C ASN A 650 -12.65 -6.37 -12.02
N ILE A 651 -12.10 -6.47 -13.23
CA ILE A 651 -10.66 -6.71 -13.47
C ILE A 651 -9.74 -5.67 -12.81
N ASN A 652 -10.25 -4.46 -12.55
CA ASN A 652 -9.57 -3.39 -11.78
C ASN A 652 -9.05 -3.83 -10.40
N HIS A 653 -9.54 -4.93 -9.81
CA HIS A 653 -9.00 -5.46 -8.55
C HIS A 653 -7.53 -5.90 -8.64
N LEU A 654 -7.03 -6.25 -9.83
CA LEU A 654 -5.64 -6.68 -10.03
C LEU A 654 -4.62 -5.61 -9.63
N PHE A 655 -5.01 -4.32 -9.67
CA PHE A 655 -4.21 -3.23 -9.10
C PHE A 655 -3.92 -3.47 -7.61
N PHE A 656 -4.96 -3.67 -6.79
CA PHE A 656 -4.79 -3.88 -5.35
C PHE A 656 -4.19 -5.26 -5.03
N GLU A 657 -4.50 -6.29 -5.84
CA GLU A 657 -3.94 -7.64 -5.68
C GLU A 657 -2.42 -7.68 -5.93
N PHE A 658 -1.90 -6.87 -6.86
CA PHE A 658 -0.46 -6.71 -7.12
C PHE A 658 0.23 -5.81 -6.09
N TRP A 659 -0.43 -4.73 -5.64
CA TRP A 659 0.15 -3.74 -4.73
C TRP A 659 -0.06 -4.02 -3.22
N LYS A 660 -0.77 -5.08 -2.84
CA LYS A 660 -0.76 -5.57 -1.45
C LYS A 660 0.64 -6.00 -1.01
N ASP A 661 0.84 -6.05 0.30
CA ASP A 661 2.06 -6.45 1.02
C ASP A 661 3.31 -5.57 0.75
N VAL A 662 3.30 -4.69 -0.27
CA VAL A 662 4.39 -3.72 -0.50
C VAL A 662 4.39 -2.66 0.61
N GLU A 663 5.38 -2.73 1.49
CA GLU A 663 5.55 -1.85 2.66
C GLU A 663 7.03 -1.77 3.09
N GLY A 664 7.30 -0.99 4.14
CA GLY A 664 8.62 -0.90 4.77
C GLY A 664 9.43 0.34 4.41
N HIS A 665 10.72 0.29 4.70
CA HIS A 665 11.69 1.36 4.44
C HIS A 665 12.05 1.44 2.96
N ARG A 666 12.08 2.64 2.38
CA ARG A 666 12.53 2.85 0.99
C ARG A 666 14.04 2.55 0.89
N ILE A 667 14.46 1.86 -0.16
CA ILE A 667 15.85 1.47 -0.41
C ILE A 667 16.32 1.87 -1.81
N GLU A 668 17.64 1.93 -1.99
CA GLU A 668 18.25 2.34 -3.26
C GLU A 668 17.87 1.39 -4.40
N VAL A 669 17.22 1.93 -5.44
CA VAL A 669 17.12 1.31 -6.77
C VAL A 669 17.37 2.37 -7.84
N ASN A 670 18.11 2.00 -8.89
CA ASN A 670 18.47 2.88 -9.99
C ASN A 670 18.14 2.23 -11.34
N SER A 671 17.46 2.98 -12.20
CA SER A 671 17.39 2.75 -13.65
C SER A 671 18.37 3.68 -14.38
N PRO A 672 19.02 3.23 -15.47
CA PRO A 672 19.77 4.11 -16.39
C PRO A 672 18.86 4.80 -17.43
N ASP A 673 17.58 4.44 -17.45
CA ASP A 673 16.60 4.70 -18.51
C ASP A 673 15.34 5.37 -17.90
N PRO A 674 14.83 6.47 -18.49
CA PRO A 674 13.75 7.26 -17.88
C PRO A 674 12.34 6.67 -18.11
N ASP A 675 12.15 5.75 -19.07
CA ASP A 675 10.88 5.05 -19.28
C ASP A 675 10.68 3.90 -18.28
N LEU A 676 11.78 3.33 -17.78
CA LEU A 676 11.76 2.33 -16.71
C LEU A 676 11.71 2.99 -15.32
N GLN A 677 10.50 3.33 -14.87
CA GLN A 677 10.29 3.83 -13.51
C GLN A 677 10.59 2.72 -12.48
N THR A 678 11.36 3.05 -11.43
CA THR A 678 11.75 2.08 -10.39
C THR A 678 11.51 2.60 -8.97
N ILE A 679 10.98 1.76 -8.09
CA ILE A 679 10.94 1.98 -6.63
C ILE A 679 11.25 0.67 -5.89
N ALA A 680 11.80 0.75 -4.68
CA ALA A 680 12.08 -0.43 -3.87
C ALA A 680 11.93 -0.16 -2.37
N TYR A 681 11.50 -1.18 -1.62
CA TYR A 681 11.29 -1.14 -0.17
C TYR A 681 11.79 -2.41 0.51
N VAL A 682 12.08 -2.34 1.81
CA VAL A 682 12.37 -3.50 2.67
C VAL A 682 11.59 -3.41 3.98
N ASN A 683 10.86 -4.48 4.33
CA ASN A 683 10.28 -4.66 5.66
C ASN A 683 10.79 -5.96 6.28
N GLY A 684 11.59 -5.85 7.34
CA GLY A 684 12.14 -7.00 8.04
C GLY A 684 12.97 -7.90 7.13
N ASP A 685 12.47 -9.11 6.89
CA ASP A 685 13.05 -10.17 6.06
C ASP A 685 12.50 -10.22 4.61
N LYS A 686 11.66 -9.27 4.20
CA LYS A 686 11.17 -9.12 2.82
C LYS A 686 11.62 -7.83 2.17
N ALA A 687 12.08 -7.90 0.92
CA ALA A 687 12.29 -6.73 0.07
C ALA A 687 11.42 -6.79 -1.19
N TYR A 688 10.93 -5.63 -1.64
CA TYR A 688 10.09 -5.45 -2.82
C TYR A 688 10.81 -4.52 -3.79
N ILE A 689 11.03 -4.96 -5.03
CA ILE A 689 11.63 -4.16 -6.11
C ILE A 689 10.62 -4.07 -7.24
N ILE A 690 10.11 -2.89 -7.54
CA ILE A 690 9.08 -2.66 -8.57
C ILE A 690 9.70 -1.91 -9.75
N VAL A 691 9.44 -2.41 -10.97
CA VAL A 691 9.79 -1.76 -12.24
C VAL A 691 8.52 -1.61 -13.07
N ASN A 692 8.31 -0.43 -13.66
CA ASN A 692 7.17 -0.14 -14.53
C ASN A 692 7.65 0.40 -15.87
N ASN A 693 7.09 -0.11 -16.97
CA ASN A 693 7.45 0.33 -18.33
C ASN A 693 6.49 1.42 -18.84
N LEU A 694 7.03 2.62 -19.11
CA LEU A 694 6.33 3.72 -19.78
C LEU A 694 6.43 3.68 -21.31
N ASP A 695 7.39 2.91 -21.86
CA ASP A 695 7.67 2.82 -23.30
C ASP A 695 6.51 2.14 -24.07
N ASP A 696 6.38 2.51 -25.34
CA ASP A 696 5.52 1.86 -26.32
C ASP A 696 6.17 0.60 -26.93
N ASP A 697 7.47 0.37 -26.70
CA ASP A 697 8.19 -0.86 -27.02
C ASP A 697 8.44 -1.76 -25.77
N ALA A 698 8.85 -3.01 -26.01
CA ALA A 698 9.11 -4.02 -24.96
C ALA A 698 10.62 -4.13 -24.64
N VAL A 699 10.98 -3.94 -23.38
CA VAL A 699 12.34 -3.61 -22.93
C VAL A 699 13.06 -4.81 -22.31
N ASP A 700 14.30 -5.07 -22.72
CA ASP A 700 15.17 -6.11 -22.14
C ASP A 700 16.03 -5.53 -21.00
N ILE A 701 15.74 -5.93 -19.75
CA ILE A 701 16.47 -5.52 -18.55
C ILE A 701 17.39 -6.63 -18.00
N GLU A 702 18.37 -6.23 -17.18
CA GLU A 702 19.12 -7.10 -16.29
C GLU A 702 18.95 -6.59 -14.85
N LEU A 703 18.39 -7.41 -13.95
CA LEU A 703 18.33 -7.08 -12.52
C LEU A 703 19.64 -7.47 -11.82
N ASP A 704 20.26 -6.49 -11.17
CA ASP A 704 21.45 -6.65 -10.33
C ASP A 704 21.15 -6.19 -8.89
N ILE A 705 20.69 -7.13 -8.07
CA ILE A 705 20.70 -6.97 -6.62
C ILE A 705 22.17 -6.99 -6.19
N GLN A 706 22.67 -5.92 -5.58
CA GLN A 706 24.06 -5.83 -5.12
C GLN A 706 24.30 -6.76 -3.92
N ALA A 707 25.56 -7.19 -3.72
CA ALA A 707 25.92 -8.11 -2.64
C ALA A 707 25.64 -7.50 -1.25
N ILE A 708 24.86 -8.22 -0.43
CA ILE A 708 24.29 -7.70 0.82
C ILE A 708 25.17 -8.11 2.00
N THR A 709 25.59 -7.14 2.83
CA THR A 709 26.41 -7.46 4.00
C THR A 709 25.56 -8.05 5.13
N GLY A 710 25.56 -9.38 5.24
CA GLY A 710 25.00 -10.10 6.38
C GLY A 710 23.58 -10.64 6.21
N ALA A 711 23.04 -10.71 4.99
CA ALA A 711 21.84 -11.48 4.66
C ALA A 711 22.07 -12.26 3.35
N ASN A 712 21.41 -13.41 3.22
CA ASN A 712 21.31 -14.19 1.98
C ASN A 712 19.85 -14.20 1.51
N PHE A 713 19.61 -14.58 0.26
CA PHE A 713 18.27 -14.93 -0.23
C PHE A 713 18.32 -16.22 -1.05
N ASP A 714 17.28 -17.05 -0.92
CA ASP A 714 17.15 -18.39 -1.51
C ASP A 714 15.84 -18.47 -2.30
N GLY A 715 15.78 -17.69 -3.39
CA GLY A 715 14.60 -17.49 -4.22
C GLY A 715 14.16 -16.02 -4.34
N VAL A 716 13.50 -15.71 -5.45
CA VAL A 716 12.80 -14.43 -5.69
C VAL A 716 11.48 -14.75 -6.37
N GLU A 717 10.36 -14.26 -5.83
CA GLU A 717 9.07 -14.30 -6.53
C GLU A 717 8.99 -13.13 -7.51
N LEU A 718 8.72 -13.41 -8.78
CA LEU A 718 8.41 -12.42 -9.80
C LEU A 718 6.90 -12.41 -10.02
N GLU A 719 6.27 -11.31 -9.63
CA GLU A 719 4.90 -10.99 -10.04
C GLU A 719 4.92 -10.06 -11.26
N ARG A 720 4.09 -10.38 -12.26
CA ARG A 720 3.86 -9.58 -13.47
C ARG A 720 2.41 -9.12 -13.50
N LEU A 721 2.17 -7.83 -13.66
CA LEU A 721 0.87 -7.24 -13.98
C LEU A 721 0.96 -6.60 -15.37
N THR A 722 0.63 -7.38 -16.38
CA THR A 722 0.69 -6.99 -17.79
C THR A 722 -0.66 -6.40 -18.21
N VAL A 723 -0.65 -5.21 -18.82
CA VAL A 723 -1.87 -4.54 -19.32
C VAL A 723 -1.74 -4.21 -20.82
N PRO A 724 -2.02 -5.19 -21.72
CA PRO A 724 -2.04 -4.96 -23.15
C PRO A 724 -3.15 -4.00 -23.58
N VAL A 725 -3.03 -3.41 -24.78
CA VAL A 725 -4.04 -2.50 -25.34
C VAL A 725 -5.23 -3.26 -25.95
N ASP A 726 -5.01 -4.48 -26.46
CA ASP A 726 -5.98 -5.25 -27.24
C ASP A 726 -6.64 -6.42 -26.48
N SER A 727 -6.17 -6.72 -25.27
CA SER A 727 -6.57 -7.88 -24.47
C SER A 727 -6.66 -7.55 -22.97
N PRO A 728 -7.44 -8.32 -22.17
CA PRO A 728 -7.60 -8.05 -20.74
C PRO A 728 -6.29 -8.22 -19.96
N ALA A 729 -6.11 -7.45 -18.88
CA ALA A 729 -4.92 -7.53 -18.04
C ALA A 729 -4.72 -8.93 -17.45
N THR A 730 -3.45 -9.33 -17.33
CA THR A 730 -3.05 -10.59 -16.72
C THR A 730 -2.14 -10.34 -15.54
N HIS A 731 -2.43 -11.02 -14.42
CA HIS A 731 -1.56 -11.09 -13.25
C HIS A 731 -1.03 -12.52 -13.12
N THR A 732 0.29 -12.67 -13.08
CA THR A 732 0.98 -13.96 -12.89
C THR A 732 2.07 -13.85 -11.83
N SER A 733 2.37 -14.97 -11.18
CA SER A 733 3.50 -15.15 -10.27
C SER A 733 4.33 -16.34 -10.72
N GLU A 734 5.66 -16.21 -10.66
CA GLU A 734 6.61 -17.32 -10.78
C GLU A 734 7.72 -17.23 -9.74
N ASN A 735 8.19 -18.37 -9.23
CA ASN A 735 9.27 -18.44 -8.26
C ASN A 735 10.59 -18.72 -8.98
N LEU A 736 11.49 -17.75 -8.97
CA LEU A 736 12.77 -17.78 -9.67
C LEU A 736 13.87 -18.34 -8.75
N SER A 737 14.60 -19.33 -9.25
CA SER A 737 15.70 -20.00 -8.54
C SER A 737 17.00 -19.18 -8.57
N ILE A 738 16.95 -17.97 -7.99
CA ILE A 738 18.04 -17.01 -7.92
C ILE A 738 18.61 -17.03 -6.50
N THR A 739 19.93 -17.12 -6.38
CA THR A 739 20.59 -17.09 -5.08
C THR A 739 21.53 -15.90 -4.93
N GLY A 740 21.56 -15.31 -3.74
CA GLY A 740 22.48 -14.23 -3.39
C GLY A 740 23.18 -14.50 -2.05
N SER A 741 24.47 -14.16 -1.96
CA SER A 741 25.29 -14.53 -0.79
C SER A 741 26.23 -13.43 -0.28
N VAL A 742 26.46 -13.44 1.03
CA VAL A 742 27.19 -12.40 1.79
C VAL A 742 28.62 -12.13 1.31
N ASP A 743 29.33 -13.13 0.77
CA ASP A 743 30.78 -13.05 0.49
C ASP A 743 31.14 -12.60 -0.94
N GLY A 744 30.31 -11.76 -1.56
CA GLY A 744 30.68 -11.02 -2.78
C GLY A 744 30.94 -11.88 -4.02
N GLN A 745 30.31 -13.05 -4.12
CA GLN A 745 30.17 -13.73 -5.40
C GLN A 745 29.18 -12.96 -6.28
N ALA A 746 29.27 -13.12 -7.60
CA ALA A 746 28.27 -12.52 -8.49
C ALA A 746 26.93 -13.21 -8.24
N ASN A 747 25.91 -12.44 -7.87
CA ASN A 747 24.54 -12.92 -7.79
C ASN A 747 24.06 -13.34 -9.18
N ASP A 748 23.11 -14.27 -9.26
CA ASP A 748 22.59 -14.77 -10.53
C ASP A 748 21.88 -13.63 -11.30
N LYS A 749 22.55 -13.12 -12.34
CA LYS A 749 22.04 -12.04 -13.21
C LYS A 749 20.75 -12.46 -13.90
N LEU A 750 19.68 -11.76 -13.59
CA LEU A 750 18.35 -12.05 -14.11
C LEU A 750 18.05 -11.15 -15.32
N ALA A 751 18.19 -11.71 -16.52
CA ALA A 751 17.74 -11.06 -17.75
C ALA A 751 16.22 -11.26 -17.90
N ILE A 752 15.47 -10.16 -18.08
CA ILE A 752 14.01 -10.17 -18.16
C ILE A 752 13.53 -9.23 -19.27
N LYS A 753 12.57 -9.70 -20.07
CA LYS A 753 11.74 -8.82 -20.91
C LYS A 753 10.58 -8.26 -20.09
N ILE A 754 10.45 -6.94 -20.07
CA ILE A 754 9.26 -6.23 -19.62
C ILE A 754 8.43 -5.86 -20.87
N ALA A 755 7.15 -6.20 -20.87
CA ALA A 755 6.25 -5.91 -21.97
C ALA A 755 5.76 -4.45 -21.97
N VAL A 756 5.13 -4.04 -23.07
CA VAL A 756 4.43 -2.75 -23.18
C VAL A 756 3.28 -2.70 -22.18
N GLY A 757 3.22 -1.64 -21.37
CA GLY A 757 2.17 -1.50 -20.34
C GLY A 757 2.24 -2.55 -19.22
N GLU A 758 3.44 -3.05 -18.90
CA GLU A 758 3.65 -4.01 -17.81
C GLU A 758 4.32 -3.37 -16.59
N THR A 759 3.80 -3.73 -15.41
CA THR A 759 4.44 -3.49 -14.12
C THR A 759 4.90 -4.83 -13.55
N ILE A 760 6.15 -4.92 -13.11
CA ILE A 760 6.70 -6.13 -12.46
C ILE A 760 7.15 -5.83 -11.03
N LYS A 761 6.98 -6.79 -10.15
CA LYS A 761 7.41 -6.74 -8.74
C LYS A 761 8.20 -7.99 -8.42
N PHE A 762 9.44 -7.80 -7.97
CA PHE A 762 10.25 -8.84 -7.35
C PHE A 762 10.04 -8.80 -5.83
N THR A 763 9.58 -9.90 -5.24
CA THR A 763 9.60 -10.12 -3.79
C THR A 763 10.79 -11.00 -3.46
N VAL A 764 11.75 -10.46 -2.71
CA VAL A 764 12.98 -11.15 -2.28
C VAL A 764 12.81 -11.58 -0.83
N ASP A 765 12.87 -12.89 -0.58
CA ASP A 765 12.83 -13.48 0.77
C ASP A 765 14.25 -13.64 1.33
N LEU A 766 14.55 -12.90 2.41
CA LEU A 766 15.84 -12.91 3.08
C LEU A 766 15.90 -13.99 4.16
N ASP A 767 17.09 -14.55 4.43
CA ASP A 767 17.29 -15.56 5.47
C ASP A 767 17.16 -15.02 6.91
N GLN A 768 17.20 -13.69 7.08
CA GLN A 768 16.98 -12.96 8.32
C GLN A 768 16.69 -11.46 8.05
N PRO A 769 16.10 -10.72 9.01
CA PRO A 769 15.81 -9.30 8.84
C PRO A 769 17.06 -8.45 8.55
N LEU A 770 16.93 -7.51 7.61
CA LEU A 770 18.08 -6.78 7.08
C LEU A 770 18.56 -5.64 7.98
N ALA A 771 19.88 -5.51 8.12
CA ALA A 771 20.53 -4.35 8.73
C ALA A 771 20.85 -3.30 7.66
N ILE A 772 20.30 -2.09 7.82
CA ILE A 772 20.65 -0.93 6.99
C ILE A 772 22.07 -0.47 7.33
N ASN A 773 22.98 -0.54 6.37
CA ASN A 773 24.39 -0.18 6.53
C ASN A 773 24.72 1.22 5.98
N ASN A 774 24.00 1.65 4.93
CA ASN A 774 24.23 2.93 4.26
C ASN A 774 22.93 3.75 4.19
N THR A 775 23.08 5.05 3.95
CA THR A 775 21.94 5.97 3.89
C THR A 775 22.13 6.97 2.77
N LEU A 776 21.17 7.04 1.86
CA LEU A 776 21.06 8.05 0.82
C LEU A 776 19.99 9.07 1.19
N GLN A 777 20.29 10.34 0.96
CA GLN A 777 19.42 11.47 1.23
C GLN A 777 19.15 12.21 -0.08
N ARG A 778 17.96 12.00 -0.66
CA ARG A 778 17.45 12.78 -1.79
C ARG A 778 16.84 14.08 -1.26
N LYS A 779 17.19 15.20 -1.88
CA LYS A 779 16.63 16.54 -1.62
C LYS A 779 16.39 17.32 -2.91
N SER A 780 15.34 18.15 -2.94
CA SER A 780 14.90 18.90 -4.12
C SER A 780 15.15 20.41 -3.95
N TYR A 781 15.92 21.02 -4.86
CA TYR A 781 16.26 22.44 -4.82
C TYR A 781 15.73 23.16 -6.08
N TYR A 782 14.92 24.21 -5.86
CA TYR A 782 14.18 24.91 -6.93
C TYR A 782 14.89 26.19 -7.38
N SER A 783 14.60 26.64 -8.60
CA SER A 783 15.14 27.88 -9.16
C SER A 783 14.47 29.15 -8.61
N ASP A 784 15.25 30.24 -8.59
CA ASP A 784 14.82 31.59 -8.19
C ASP A 784 13.82 32.27 -9.16
N ASP A 785 13.67 31.74 -10.38
CA ASP A 785 12.70 32.19 -11.38
C ASP A 785 12.06 30.99 -12.12
N HIS A 786 10.97 31.25 -12.85
CA HIS A 786 10.14 30.24 -13.52
C HIS A 786 9.51 30.81 -14.81
N LEU A 787 9.02 29.93 -15.70
CA LEU A 787 8.31 30.33 -16.94
C LEU A 787 9.07 31.32 -17.84
N LEU A 788 10.39 31.16 -17.96
CA LEU A 788 11.25 31.98 -18.79
C LEU A 788 11.00 31.74 -20.29
N LYS A 789 10.81 32.84 -21.04
CA LYS A 789 10.45 32.82 -22.46
C LYS A 789 11.65 32.52 -23.36
N ILE A 790 11.55 31.42 -24.12
CA ILE A 790 12.63 31.00 -25.02
C ILE A 790 12.71 31.90 -26.26
N THR A 791 13.90 32.47 -26.49
CA THR A 791 14.23 33.32 -27.63
C THR A 791 15.53 32.82 -28.26
N ALA A 792 15.55 32.67 -29.59
CA ALA A 792 16.63 32.06 -30.34
C ALA A 792 18.01 32.66 -30.02
N ASN A 793 18.93 31.81 -29.58
CA ASN A 793 20.33 32.13 -29.24
C ASN A 793 20.49 33.13 -28.08
N GLN A 794 19.44 33.34 -27.28
CA GLN A 794 19.51 34.04 -26.00
C GLN A 794 19.57 33.03 -24.85
N ALA A 795 20.57 33.15 -23.99
CA ALA A 795 20.67 32.33 -22.78
C ALA A 795 19.60 32.73 -21.77
N LEU A 796 18.84 31.76 -21.31
CA LEU A 796 18.08 31.81 -20.06
C LEU A 796 19.04 31.49 -18.90
N THR A 797 18.81 32.07 -17.73
CA THR A 797 19.62 31.83 -16.52
C THR A 797 18.68 31.58 -15.35
N PHE A 798 18.96 30.53 -14.59
CA PHE A 798 18.28 30.16 -13.35
C PHE A 798 19.34 29.99 -12.27
N ASN A 799 19.09 30.45 -11.04
CA ASN A 799 19.98 30.24 -9.91
C ASN A 799 19.33 29.28 -8.91
N ILE A 800 20.05 28.23 -8.53
CA ILE A 800 19.61 27.26 -7.51
C ILE A 800 20.57 27.34 -6.33
N ASN A 801 20.08 27.84 -5.19
CA ASN A 801 20.89 28.30 -4.06
C ASN A 801 20.57 27.52 -2.78
N GLY A 802 21.49 27.54 -1.81
CA GLY A 802 21.33 26.83 -0.53
C GLY A 802 21.49 25.30 -0.64
N VAL A 803 22.09 24.80 -1.73
CA VAL A 803 22.19 23.37 -2.02
C VAL A 803 23.19 22.70 -1.08
N ASP A 804 22.75 21.63 -0.38
CA ASP A 804 23.66 20.84 0.44
C ASP A 804 24.51 19.91 -0.43
N VAL A 805 25.81 20.19 -0.46
CA VAL A 805 26.84 19.39 -1.13
C VAL A 805 27.65 18.54 -0.14
N THR A 806 27.17 18.41 1.10
CA THR A 806 27.77 17.57 2.13
C THR A 806 27.45 16.10 1.84
N THR A 807 28.49 15.30 1.67
CA THR A 807 28.38 13.85 1.44
C THR A 807 29.52 13.09 2.12
N LYS A 808 29.20 11.87 2.55
CA LYS A 808 30.12 10.85 3.06
C LYS A 808 30.96 10.23 1.95
N ASP A 809 30.37 9.96 0.79
CA ASP A 809 31.08 9.55 -0.43
C ASP A 809 30.46 10.14 -1.70
N ALA A 810 31.23 11.00 -2.37
CA ALA A 810 30.86 11.61 -3.65
C ALA A 810 30.86 10.62 -4.83
N ALA A 811 31.36 9.38 -4.66
CA ALA A 811 31.27 8.32 -5.65
C ALA A 811 29.95 7.54 -5.61
N ARG A 812 29.22 7.56 -4.48
CA ARG A 812 27.85 7.03 -4.34
C ARG A 812 26.77 8.11 -4.39
N SER A 813 27.16 9.38 -4.46
CA SER A 813 26.23 10.51 -4.53
C SER A 813 25.96 10.93 -5.98
N SER A 814 24.73 11.31 -6.29
CA SER A 814 24.31 11.73 -7.64
C SER A 814 23.56 13.07 -7.63
N ALA A 815 23.49 13.70 -8.79
CA ALA A 815 22.80 14.98 -9.00
C ALA A 815 22.02 14.94 -10.33
N MET A 816 20.74 15.24 -10.29
CA MET A 816 19.84 15.26 -11.44
C MET A 816 19.25 16.65 -11.62
N LEU A 817 19.31 17.22 -12.82
CA LEU A 817 18.69 18.50 -13.13
C LEU A 817 17.42 18.27 -13.96
N ARG A 818 16.25 18.38 -13.35
CA ARG A 818 14.96 18.30 -14.02
C ARG A 818 14.64 19.66 -14.67
N MET A 819 14.65 19.69 -16.00
CA MET A 819 14.30 20.86 -16.80
C MET A 819 12.95 20.61 -17.48
N SER A 820 11.88 21.19 -16.95
CA SER A 820 10.54 21.08 -17.54
C SER A 820 10.25 22.22 -18.52
N ILE A 821 9.77 21.87 -19.73
CA ILE A 821 9.67 22.76 -20.90
C ILE A 821 8.35 22.59 -21.64
N GLY A 822 7.74 23.70 -22.07
CA GLY A 822 6.51 23.73 -22.86
C GLY A 822 6.71 24.46 -24.19
N ARG A 823 6.68 23.75 -25.32
CA ARG A 823 7.00 24.25 -26.67
C ARG A 823 6.17 23.57 -27.76
N ALA A 824 6.14 24.11 -28.98
CA ALA A 824 5.52 23.44 -30.12
C ALA A 824 6.40 22.30 -30.64
N HIS A 825 5.79 21.19 -31.11
CA HIS A 825 6.44 19.96 -31.60
C HIS A 825 7.55 20.15 -32.66
N THR A 826 7.53 21.27 -33.38
CA THR A 826 8.53 21.63 -34.40
C THR A 826 9.74 22.40 -33.84
N SER A 827 9.75 22.70 -32.54
CA SER A 827 10.85 23.35 -31.83
C SER A 827 11.79 22.32 -31.22
N THR A 828 13.07 22.61 -31.09
CA THR A 828 14.00 21.64 -30.48
C THR A 828 13.83 21.52 -28.97
N LEU A 829 13.91 20.29 -28.46
CA LEU A 829 14.03 19.99 -27.04
C LEU A 829 15.51 19.88 -26.59
N GLN A 830 16.45 20.12 -27.50
CA GLN A 830 17.91 19.99 -27.30
C GLN A 830 18.62 21.36 -27.27
N PRO A 831 18.61 22.07 -26.12
CA PRO A 831 19.40 23.30 -25.94
C PRO A 831 20.87 22.99 -25.65
N THR A 832 21.73 24.01 -25.78
CA THR A 832 23.02 24.02 -25.08
C THR A 832 22.77 24.38 -23.61
N LEU A 833 23.10 23.46 -22.69
CA LEU A 833 23.00 23.67 -21.25
C LEU A 833 24.38 23.74 -20.58
N THR A 834 24.56 24.66 -19.63
CA THR A 834 25.75 24.71 -18.77
C THR A 834 25.38 24.84 -17.30
N VAL A 835 26.03 24.05 -16.44
CA VAL A 835 25.98 24.17 -14.97
C VAL A 835 27.28 24.81 -14.51
N ASN A 836 27.22 25.93 -13.78
CA ASN A 836 28.38 26.66 -13.27
C ASN A 836 29.44 26.95 -14.37
N GLY A 837 28.96 27.30 -15.57
CA GLY A 837 29.78 27.57 -16.75
C GLY A 837 30.37 26.34 -17.48
N THR A 838 30.13 25.12 -16.98
CA THR A 838 30.57 23.87 -17.61
C THR A 838 29.41 23.25 -18.40
N GLN A 839 29.65 22.86 -19.65
CA GLN A 839 28.60 22.27 -20.50
C GLN A 839 28.23 20.85 -20.03
N VAL A 840 26.92 20.60 -19.91
CA VAL A 840 26.32 19.28 -19.65
C VAL A 840 25.56 18.86 -20.90
N GLN A 841 25.44 17.55 -21.16
CA GLN A 841 24.63 17.04 -22.27
C GLN A 841 23.19 16.88 -21.80
N VAL A 842 22.23 17.32 -22.61
CA VAL A 842 20.81 17.01 -22.43
C VAL A 842 20.56 15.64 -23.07
N PRO A 843 19.88 14.68 -22.42
CA PRO A 843 19.45 13.44 -23.08
C PRO A 843 18.48 13.73 -24.24
N ASN A 844 18.43 12.85 -25.23
CA ASN A 844 17.46 12.95 -26.35
C ASN A 844 16.10 12.30 -26.01
N ASP A 845 15.84 12.12 -24.72
CA ASP A 845 15.01 11.08 -24.14
C ASP A 845 14.52 11.51 -22.76
N TRP A 846 13.37 11.01 -22.31
CA TRP A 846 12.64 11.46 -21.12
C TRP A 846 11.54 10.46 -20.77
N ALA A 847 10.98 10.54 -19.57
CA ALA A 847 9.94 9.60 -19.14
C ALA A 847 8.67 9.72 -20.03
N GLY A 848 8.22 8.61 -20.59
CA GLY A 848 7.05 8.49 -21.43
C GLY A 848 7.18 9.10 -22.82
N TYR A 849 6.28 8.66 -23.71
CA TYR A 849 6.16 9.02 -25.13
C TYR A 849 6.47 10.49 -25.53
N ASP A 850 6.81 10.67 -26.81
CA ASP A 850 7.24 11.96 -27.37
C ASP A 850 6.16 13.06 -27.50
N GLN A 851 4.94 12.78 -27.05
CA GLN A 851 3.81 13.69 -27.00
C GLN A 851 3.28 14.21 -28.36
N LYS A 852 3.72 13.70 -29.52
CA LYS A 852 3.31 14.19 -30.86
C LYS A 852 1.81 14.43 -31.04
N ASN A 853 0.97 13.58 -30.44
CA ASN A 853 -0.48 13.57 -30.69
C ASN A 853 -1.25 14.52 -29.74
N ARG A 854 -0.55 15.20 -28.82
CA ARG A 854 -1.11 16.34 -28.07
C ARG A 854 -1.28 17.55 -28.99
N LYS A 855 -2.48 18.13 -28.98
CA LYS A 855 -2.86 19.34 -29.75
C LYS A 855 -1.99 20.58 -29.44
N ASP A 856 -1.45 20.68 -28.23
CA ASP A 856 -0.90 21.93 -27.67
C ASP A 856 0.65 22.07 -27.81
N GLY A 857 1.30 21.02 -28.32
CA GLY A 857 2.75 20.86 -28.32
C GLY A 857 3.25 19.94 -27.21
N PHE A 858 4.58 19.88 -27.07
CA PHE A 858 5.24 19.14 -26.01
C PHE A 858 5.22 19.97 -24.72
N PHE A 859 4.77 19.37 -23.62
CA PHE A 859 4.98 19.89 -22.28
C PHE A 859 5.48 18.75 -21.38
N GLY A 860 6.77 18.76 -21.07
CA GLY A 860 7.40 17.65 -20.36
C GLY A 860 8.65 18.04 -19.60
N ALA A 861 8.95 17.27 -18.56
CA ALA A 861 10.22 17.25 -17.85
C ALA A 861 11.25 16.45 -18.64
N ILE A 862 12.50 16.93 -18.64
CA ILE A 862 13.67 16.18 -19.10
C ILE A 862 14.63 16.14 -17.91
N ASP A 863 14.96 14.93 -17.47
CA ASP A 863 15.91 14.67 -16.40
C ASP A 863 17.33 14.60 -16.97
N ILE A 864 18.20 15.49 -16.48
CA ILE A 864 19.54 15.72 -17.04
C ILE A 864 20.59 15.35 -15.99
N PRO A 865 21.29 14.20 -16.14
CA PRO A 865 22.33 13.80 -15.19
C PRO A 865 23.47 14.82 -15.14
N VAL A 866 23.72 15.40 -13.97
CA VAL A 866 24.80 16.37 -13.76
C VAL A 866 25.96 15.69 -13.03
N PRO A 867 27.21 15.79 -13.52
CA PRO A 867 28.37 15.34 -12.78
C PRO A 867 28.44 16.04 -11.41
N TYR A 868 28.35 15.27 -10.32
CA TYR A 868 28.23 15.76 -8.94
C TYR A 868 29.28 16.83 -8.58
N ASN A 869 30.49 16.68 -9.09
CA ASN A 869 31.61 17.62 -8.87
C ASN A 869 31.47 19.00 -9.55
N LEU A 870 30.41 19.24 -10.31
CA LEU A 870 30.05 20.57 -10.83
C LEU A 870 29.14 21.34 -9.88
N ILE A 871 28.45 20.66 -8.95
CA ILE A 871 27.51 21.27 -8.02
C ILE A 871 28.25 22.04 -6.93
N GLN A 872 27.67 23.17 -6.54
CA GLN A 872 28.13 24.07 -5.49
C GLN A 872 26.94 24.43 -4.59
N ALA A 873 27.17 25.13 -3.48
CA ALA A 873 26.07 25.59 -2.63
C ALA A 873 25.14 26.61 -3.33
N ASN A 874 25.66 27.31 -4.35
CA ASN A 874 24.90 28.23 -5.21
C ASN A 874 25.28 27.92 -6.66
N ASN A 875 24.29 27.66 -7.52
CA ASN A 875 24.49 27.14 -8.87
C ASN A 875 23.87 28.06 -9.92
N GLU A 876 24.67 28.44 -10.92
CA GLU A 876 24.18 29.13 -12.11
C GLU A 876 23.89 28.10 -13.22
N ILE A 877 22.62 27.93 -13.56
CA ILE A 877 22.16 27.08 -14.65
C ILE A 877 21.84 27.97 -15.86
N LYS A 878 22.47 27.71 -17.01
CA LYS A 878 22.22 28.45 -18.26
C LYS A 878 21.77 27.55 -19.38
N VAL A 879 20.72 27.95 -20.08
CA VAL A 879 20.09 27.18 -21.16
C VAL A 879 19.91 28.06 -22.38
N THR A 880 20.41 27.63 -23.54
CA THR A 880 20.32 28.38 -24.80
C THR A 880 19.75 27.49 -25.91
N PHE A 881 18.58 27.84 -26.42
CA PHE A 881 17.96 27.18 -27.57
C PHE A 881 18.35 27.89 -28.88
N PRO A 882 18.54 27.17 -30.00
CA PRO A 882 18.84 27.77 -31.31
C PRO A 882 17.63 28.46 -31.96
N ASP A 883 16.42 28.18 -31.47
CA ASP A 883 15.12 28.65 -31.99
C ASP A 883 14.31 29.43 -30.92
N SER A 884 13.16 29.99 -31.32
CA SER A 884 12.30 30.83 -30.47
C SER A 884 10.94 30.17 -30.25
N GLY A 885 10.28 30.50 -29.13
CA GLY A 885 8.91 30.07 -28.83
C GLY A 885 8.85 29.01 -27.73
N GLY A 886 7.71 28.94 -27.05
CA GLY A 886 7.58 28.17 -25.82
C GLY A 886 8.31 28.81 -24.62
N LYS A 887 8.39 28.07 -23.53
CA LYS A 887 9.03 28.45 -22.27
C LYS A 887 9.76 27.26 -21.64
N VAL A 888 10.78 27.55 -20.83
CA VAL A 888 11.19 26.64 -19.75
C VAL A 888 10.30 26.98 -18.55
N SER A 889 9.51 26.02 -18.05
CA SER A 889 8.57 26.26 -16.96
C SER A 889 9.25 26.29 -15.61
N SER A 890 10.17 25.36 -15.38
CA SER A 890 10.70 24.98 -14.07
C SER A 890 12.10 24.39 -14.24
N MET A 891 12.94 24.58 -13.21
CA MET A 891 14.32 24.09 -13.19
C MET A 891 14.63 23.63 -11.76
N ILE A 892 14.74 22.32 -11.56
CA ILE A 892 14.88 21.70 -10.23
C ILE A 892 16.16 20.87 -10.23
N LEU A 893 16.99 21.03 -9.21
CA LEU A 893 18.15 20.20 -8.94
C LEU A 893 17.83 19.23 -7.82
N GLU A 894 17.81 17.94 -8.12
CA GLU A 894 17.70 16.87 -7.13
C GLU A 894 19.10 16.37 -6.78
N MET A 895 19.45 16.46 -5.51
CA MET A 895 20.70 15.92 -4.96
C MET A 895 20.39 14.63 -4.21
N ASN A 896 21.13 13.56 -4.47
CA ASN A 896 21.02 12.29 -3.74
C ASN A 896 22.38 12.01 -3.10
N ASN A 897 22.56 12.47 -1.86
CA ASN A 897 23.85 12.44 -1.14
C ASN A 897 23.94 11.18 -0.27
N GLU A 898 25.07 10.48 -0.27
CA GLU A 898 25.35 9.51 0.79
C GLU A 898 25.67 10.26 2.10
N ILE A 899 25.03 9.86 3.19
CA ILE A 899 25.25 10.42 4.53
C ILE A 899 25.65 9.33 5.53
N ASP A 900 26.13 9.73 6.71
CA ASP A 900 26.29 8.80 7.82
C ASP A 900 24.91 8.27 8.26
N ASN A 901 24.81 6.96 8.51
CA ASN A 901 23.60 6.34 9.07
C ASN A 901 23.44 6.77 10.54
N VAL A 902 22.71 7.86 10.74
CA VAL A 902 22.46 8.48 12.05
C VAL A 902 20.99 8.32 12.39
N VAL A 903 20.67 7.35 13.25
CA VAL A 903 19.31 7.18 13.79
C VAL A 903 19.05 8.12 14.96
N VAL A 904 17.78 8.46 15.21
CA VAL A 904 17.38 9.10 16.47
C VAL A 904 17.64 8.13 17.62
N THR A 905 18.29 8.62 18.68
CA THR A 905 18.70 7.81 19.84
C THR A 905 18.00 8.21 21.13
N ASN A 906 17.36 9.38 21.15
CA ASN A 906 16.64 9.90 22.30
C ASN A 906 15.54 10.87 21.84
N ILE A 907 14.39 10.82 22.52
CA ILE A 907 13.30 11.81 22.48
C ILE A 907 13.10 12.31 23.90
N THR A 908 12.78 13.60 24.07
CA THR A 908 12.27 14.18 25.33
C THR A 908 11.09 15.10 25.06
N ILE A 909 10.05 15.00 25.86
CA ILE A 909 8.84 15.81 25.83
C ILE A 909 8.85 16.89 26.95
N ASP A 910 7.86 17.79 26.99
CA ASP A 910 7.65 18.75 28.08
C ASP A 910 7.19 18.08 29.39
N ASP A 911 7.39 18.73 30.54
CA ASP A 911 6.92 18.27 31.86
C ASP A 911 5.37 18.12 31.93
N ASP A 912 4.88 17.33 32.91
CA ASP A 912 3.45 17.16 33.23
C ASP A 912 2.68 18.49 33.33
N GLN A 913 1.46 18.53 32.77
CA GLN A 913 0.63 19.73 32.66
C GLN A 913 -0.67 19.65 33.48
N THR A 914 -1.15 20.81 33.94
CA THR A 914 -2.50 20.96 34.52
C THR A 914 -3.25 22.06 33.79
N ILE A 915 -4.33 21.70 33.08
CA ILE A 915 -4.99 22.53 32.06
C ILE A 915 -6.49 22.55 32.34
N LYS A 916 -7.16 23.72 32.43
CA LYS A 916 -8.63 23.75 32.61
C LYS A 916 -9.33 23.30 31.32
N ALA A 917 -10.47 22.61 31.44
CA ALA A 917 -11.27 22.20 30.28
C ALA A 917 -11.57 23.40 29.35
N GLY A 918 -11.42 23.20 28.04
CA GLY A 918 -11.49 24.25 27.01
C GLY A 918 -10.20 25.04 26.78
N GLN A 919 -9.12 24.78 27.51
CA GLN A 919 -7.78 25.35 27.26
C GLN A 919 -6.88 24.38 26.48
N THR A 920 -5.83 24.94 25.86
CA THR A 920 -4.83 24.18 25.08
C THR A 920 -3.41 24.42 25.59
N PHE A 921 -2.49 23.52 25.23
CA PHE A 921 -1.06 23.61 25.50
C PHE A 921 -0.27 23.04 24.32
N GLN A 922 0.78 23.73 23.86
CA GLN A 922 1.64 23.25 22.78
C GLN A 922 2.80 22.44 23.37
N ALA A 923 2.74 21.12 23.27
CA ALA A 923 3.85 20.25 23.63
C ALA A 923 4.91 20.20 22.53
N ASN A 924 6.16 19.95 22.91
CA ASN A 924 7.33 20.04 22.04
C ASN A 924 8.19 18.78 22.23
N ALA A 925 8.36 17.98 21.19
CA ALA A 925 9.28 16.86 21.20
C ALA A 925 10.69 17.33 20.77
N THR A 926 11.68 17.16 21.63
CA THR A 926 13.10 17.39 21.30
C THR A 926 13.77 16.05 20.99
N LEU A 927 14.31 15.92 19.78
CA LEU A 927 15.00 14.70 19.33
C LEU A 927 16.52 14.87 19.39
N ALA A 928 17.24 13.76 19.60
CA ALA A 928 18.70 13.73 19.52
C ALA A 928 19.25 12.45 18.86
N PRO A 929 20.25 12.56 17.96
CA PRO A 929 20.85 13.80 17.47
C PRO A 929 19.99 14.49 16.38
N LEU A 930 20.09 15.82 16.27
CA LEU A 930 19.33 16.64 15.31
C LEU A 930 19.81 16.53 13.84
N ASN A 931 20.73 15.61 13.54
CA ASN A 931 21.22 15.32 12.20
C ASN A 931 20.89 13.90 11.73
N ALA A 932 19.93 13.24 12.39
CA ALA A 932 19.24 12.09 11.81
C ALA A 932 18.38 12.55 10.61
N PRO A 933 18.24 11.75 9.54
CA PRO A 933 17.51 12.17 8.33
C PRO A 933 16.01 12.25 8.56
N ASN A 934 15.44 11.32 9.34
CA ASN A 934 14.06 11.35 9.78
C ASN A 934 14.00 11.86 11.24
N LEU A 935 13.25 12.94 11.42
CA LEU A 935 12.96 13.57 12.71
C LEU A 935 11.44 13.63 12.97
N SER A 936 10.65 12.77 12.32
CA SER A 936 9.20 12.80 12.45
C SER A 936 8.74 12.23 13.79
N VAL A 937 7.69 12.84 14.35
CA VAL A 937 7.10 12.48 15.65
C VAL A 937 5.60 12.29 15.47
N THR A 938 5.13 11.10 15.83
CA THR A 938 3.72 10.77 15.96
C THR A 938 3.26 11.08 17.38
N TRP A 939 2.01 11.50 17.54
CA TRP A 939 1.44 11.94 18.81
C TRP A 939 0.11 11.21 19.06
N SER A 940 -0.15 10.83 20.31
CA SER A 940 -1.40 10.17 20.69
C SER A 940 -1.79 10.45 22.15
N SER A 941 -3.08 10.27 22.46
CA SER A 941 -3.65 10.36 23.81
C SER A 941 -4.21 9.00 24.23
N ASP A 942 -4.00 8.61 25.49
CA ASP A 942 -4.66 7.42 26.04
C ASP A 942 -6.17 7.61 26.32
N ASN A 943 -6.65 8.88 26.32
CA ASN A 943 -8.03 9.21 26.63
C ASN A 943 -8.49 10.55 26.02
N GLU A 944 -8.83 10.53 24.73
CA GLU A 944 -9.36 11.67 23.99
C GLU A 944 -10.64 12.30 24.59
N ALA A 945 -11.40 11.57 25.42
CA ALA A 945 -12.57 12.12 26.10
C ALA A 945 -12.22 13.06 27.28
N ILE A 946 -10.95 13.04 27.73
CA ILE A 946 -10.40 13.94 28.75
C ILE A 946 -9.48 14.97 28.10
N THR A 947 -8.60 14.52 27.20
CA THR A 947 -7.61 15.38 26.52
C THR A 947 -7.28 14.82 25.14
N THR A 948 -7.39 15.62 24.07
CA THR A 948 -6.89 15.28 22.73
C THR A 948 -5.50 15.85 22.48
N VAL A 949 -4.80 15.30 21.48
CA VAL A 949 -3.56 15.85 20.92
C VAL A 949 -3.57 15.65 19.40
N ASP A 950 -2.93 16.54 18.66
CA ASP A 950 -2.79 16.45 17.19
C ASP A 950 -1.35 16.11 16.75
N ASN A 951 -1.13 16.03 15.43
CA ASN A 951 0.17 15.69 14.85
C ASN A 951 1.24 16.81 14.90
N GLN A 952 0.95 17.98 15.48
CA GLN A 952 1.97 18.96 15.88
C GLN A 952 2.18 18.99 17.40
N GLY A 953 1.43 18.23 18.19
CA GLY A 953 1.52 18.22 19.65
C GLY A 953 0.71 19.29 20.37
N LEU A 954 -0.28 19.95 19.74
CA LEU A 954 -1.20 20.82 20.50
C LEU A 954 -2.20 19.95 21.26
N ILE A 955 -2.05 19.98 22.58
CA ILE A 955 -2.89 19.30 23.56
C ILE A 955 -4.12 20.17 23.83
N THR A 956 -5.33 19.57 23.85
CA THR A 956 -6.59 20.25 24.17
C THR A 956 -7.33 19.54 25.30
N ALA A 957 -7.60 20.25 26.40
CA ALA A 957 -8.34 19.70 27.54
C ALA A 957 -9.86 19.70 27.25
N VAL A 958 -10.49 18.54 27.32
CA VAL A 958 -11.90 18.29 26.97
C VAL A 958 -12.79 18.24 28.21
N ALA A 959 -12.44 17.43 29.21
CA ALA A 959 -13.26 17.19 30.40
C ALA A 959 -12.42 16.82 31.64
N GLU A 960 -13.01 16.91 32.84
CA GLU A 960 -12.34 16.56 34.11
C GLU A 960 -11.74 15.15 34.10
N GLY A 961 -10.48 15.03 34.52
CA GLY A 961 -9.80 13.76 34.74
C GLY A 961 -8.29 13.83 34.51
N ASN A 962 -7.69 12.73 34.05
CA ASN A 962 -6.29 12.67 33.65
C ASN A 962 -6.15 11.85 32.36
N ALA A 963 -5.24 12.26 31.48
CA ALA A 963 -4.85 11.55 30.28
C ALA A 963 -3.31 11.54 30.15
N THR A 964 -2.77 10.56 29.45
CA THR A 964 -1.35 10.46 29.10
C THR A 964 -1.18 10.79 27.62
N ILE A 965 -0.35 11.79 27.32
CA ILE A 965 0.04 12.13 25.95
C ILE A 965 1.39 11.48 25.64
N THR A 966 1.45 10.75 24.53
CA THR A 966 2.66 10.07 24.06
C THR A 966 3.18 10.74 22.79
N ALA A 967 4.49 11.00 22.74
CA ALA A 967 5.22 11.36 21.54
C ALA A 967 6.12 10.19 21.13
N MET A 968 6.12 9.78 19.86
CA MET A 968 6.85 8.60 19.38
C MET A 968 7.53 8.85 18.02
N THR A 969 8.81 8.52 17.92
CA THR A 969 9.62 8.65 16.70
C THR A 969 9.35 7.54 15.70
N ALA A 970 9.72 7.75 14.43
CA ALA A 970 9.62 6.74 13.38
C ALA A 970 10.38 5.42 13.67
N ASN A 971 11.39 5.43 14.55
CA ASN A 971 12.10 4.23 15.00
C ASN A 971 11.64 3.67 16.36
N GLY A 972 10.45 4.07 16.84
CA GLY A 972 9.79 3.47 18.01
C GLY A 972 10.33 3.90 19.37
N LEU A 973 11.13 4.97 19.44
CA LEU A 973 11.45 5.62 20.71
C LEU A 973 10.28 6.53 21.11
N SER A 974 9.88 6.51 22.38
CA SER A 974 8.80 7.36 22.86
C SER A 974 9.09 7.99 24.22
N ASP A 975 8.40 9.10 24.48
CA ASP A 975 8.33 9.77 25.77
C ASP A 975 6.89 10.23 26.03
N THR A 976 6.55 10.51 27.29
CA THR A 976 5.17 10.75 27.73
C THR A 976 5.05 11.85 28.77
N LEU A 977 4.02 12.70 28.64
CA LEU A 977 3.61 13.62 29.71
C LEU A 977 2.18 13.32 30.17
N ALA A 978 1.89 13.56 31.45
CA ALA A 978 0.54 13.49 31.99
C ALA A 978 -0.15 14.86 31.89
N VAL A 979 -1.44 14.84 31.55
CA VAL A 979 -2.32 16.02 31.55
C VAL A 979 -3.42 15.82 32.58
N THR A 980 -3.41 16.63 33.63
CA THR A 980 -4.50 16.72 34.59
C THR A 980 -5.48 17.82 34.18
N VAL A 981 -6.75 17.46 33.99
CA VAL A 981 -7.84 18.42 33.81
C VAL A 981 -8.63 18.50 35.12
N PRO A 982 -8.51 19.58 35.91
CA PRO A 982 -9.14 19.67 37.22
C PRO A 982 -10.67 19.85 37.08
N ALA A 983 -11.39 19.45 38.14
CA ALA A 983 -12.82 19.72 38.28
C ALA A 983 -13.12 21.22 38.09
N ALA A 984 -14.22 21.52 37.40
CA ALA A 984 -14.70 22.89 37.27
C ALA A 984 -15.12 23.43 38.66
N ASP A 985 -14.63 24.61 39.02
CA ASP A 985 -15.06 25.28 40.26
C ASP A 985 -16.55 25.63 40.16
N PRO A 986 -17.41 25.19 41.11
CA PRO A 986 -18.82 25.55 41.11
C PRO A 986 -19.06 27.06 41.24
N ASN A 987 -18.08 27.82 41.75
CA ASN A 987 -18.10 29.28 41.75
C ASN A 987 -17.56 29.85 40.43
N LEU A 988 -18.48 30.36 39.62
CA LEU A 988 -18.21 31.04 38.35
C LEU A 988 -17.50 32.41 38.50
N LEU A 989 -17.23 32.86 39.73
CA LEU A 989 -16.41 34.04 40.06
C LEU A 989 -15.07 33.68 40.73
N SER A 990 -14.66 32.40 40.83
CA SER A 990 -13.51 32.00 41.64
C SER A 990 -12.20 32.67 41.23
N ASP A 991 -11.89 32.67 39.93
CA ASP A 991 -10.73 33.37 39.35
C ASP A 991 -10.79 34.89 39.57
N LEU A 992 -11.95 35.47 39.90
CA LEU A 992 -12.18 36.91 40.14
C LEU A 992 -12.24 37.29 41.64
N ASN A 993 -12.29 36.28 42.52
CA ASN A 993 -12.17 36.43 43.97
C ASN A 993 -10.71 36.27 44.43
N ALA A 994 -9.91 35.51 43.68
CA ALA A 994 -8.48 35.34 43.93
C ALA A 994 -7.73 36.69 43.97
N ASP A 995 -8.15 37.67 43.16
CA ASP A 995 -7.59 39.03 43.22
C ASP A 995 -7.82 39.68 44.60
N PHE A 996 -9.04 39.59 45.16
CA PHE A 996 -9.31 40.08 46.51
C PHE A 996 -8.37 39.42 47.52
N GLU A 997 -8.19 38.11 47.45
CA GLU A 997 -7.30 37.32 48.32
C GLU A 997 -5.80 37.69 48.22
N THR A 998 -5.40 38.44 47.18
CA THR A 998 -4.04 39.04 47.06
C THR A 998 -3.96 40.50 47.49
N GLY A 999 -5.07 41.08 47.97
CA GLY A 999 -5.18 42.50 48.31
C GLY A 999 -5.44 43.41 47.10
N VAL A 1000 -5.83 42.85 45.96
CA VAL A 1000 -6.06 43.56 44.69
C VAL A 1000 -7.56 43.72 44.45
N TYR A 1001 -7.96 44.89 43.94
CA TYR A 1001 -9.37 45.23 43.70
C TYR A 1001 -9.80 45.08 42.23
N SER A 1002 -8.87 45.18 41.28
CA SER A 1002 -9.11 44.82 39.86
C SER A 1002 -9.42 43.31 39.76
N PRO A 1003 -10.26 42.83 38.81
CA PRO A 1003 -10.96 43.55 37.74
C PRO A 1003 -12.28 44.20 38.14
N TRP A 1004 -12.62 44.22 39.44
CA TRP A 1004 -13.75 45.00 39.92
C TRP A 1004 -13.49 46.51 39.80
N SER A 1005 -14.56 47.26 39.59
CA SER A 1005 -14.53 48.70 39.39
C SER A 1005 -15.69 49.36 40.14
N THR A 1006 -15.53 50.62 40.55
CA THR A 1006 -16.64 51.37 41.16
C THR A 1006 -17.77 51.57 40.14
N TYR A 1007 -19.00 51.25 40.51
CA TYR A 1007 -20.18 51.45 39.67
C TYR A 1007 -20.28 52.90 39.19
N TRP A 1008 -20.65 53.13 37.93
CA TRP A 1008 -20.49 54.44 37.26
C TRP A 1008 -21.32 55.60 37.84
N GLN A 1009 -22.32 55.35 38.69
CA GLN A 1009 -23.07 56.40 39.41
C GLN A 1009 -22.56 56.69 40.82
N THR A 1010 -21.64 55.84 41.33
CA THR A 1010 -21.01 55.94 42.64
C THR A 1010 -20.41 57.32 42.84
N LYS A 1011 -20.65 57.92 44.00
CA LYS A 1011 -20.12 59.25 44.30
C LYS A 1011 -18.65 59.17 44.71
N ALA A 1012 -17.90 60.21 44.40
CA ALA A 1012 -16.52 60.39 44.88
C ALA A 1012 -16.41 60.56 46.41
N SER A 1013 -17.54 60.64 47.12
CA SER A 1013 -17.69 60.56 48.58
C SER A 1013 -17.72 59.13 49.12
N SER A 1014 -17.83 58.11 48.25
CA SER A 1014 -17.81 56.69 48.62
C SER A 1014 -16.43 56.08 48.34
N GLN A 1015 -16.00 55.15 49.19
CA GLN A 1015 -14.71 54.46 49.10
C GLN A 1015 -14.90 52.95 49.06
N PHE A 1016 -14.05 52.30 48.27
CA PHE A 1016 -14.04 50.86 48.02
C PHE A 1016 -12.58 50.41 47.97
N ASP A 1017 -12.21 49.47 48.81
CA ASP A 1017 -10.85 48.93 48.87
C ASP A 1017 -10.86 47.50 49.46
N VAL A 1018 -9.72 46.82 49.39
CA VAL A 1018 -9.57 45.44 49.82
C VAL A 1018 -8.64 45.39 51.04
N LYS A 1019 -9.10 44.77 52.14
CA LYS A 1019 -8.43 44.79 53.45
C LYS A 1019 -8.61 43.47 54.21
N ALA A 1020 -7.61 43.12 55.02
CA ALA A 1020 -7.63 41.91 55.85
C ALA A 1020 -8.72 41.97 56.94
N GLU A 1021 -9.01 43.16 57.47
CA GLU A 1021 -10.07 43.37 58.47
C GLU A 1021 -11.48 43.17 57.90
N ALA A 1022 -11.63 43.17 56.56
CA ALA A 1022 -12.88 42.96 55.85
C ALA A 1022 -13.13 41.50 55.44
N ALA A 1023 -12.18 40.58 55.67
CA ALA A 1023 -12.38 39.16 55.45
C ALA A 1023 -13.28 38.51 56.51
N LYS A 1024 -14.07 37.54 56.09
CA LYS A 1024 -14.81 36.58 56.92
C LYS A 1024 -14.03 35.27 57.01
N ASP A 1025 -13.56 34.76 55.87
CA ASP A 1025 -12.78 33.53 55.74
C ASP A 1025 -11.89 33.62 54.49
N GLY A 1026 -10.63 33.99 54.71
CA GLY A 1026 -9.66 34.38 53.68
C GLY A 1026 -8.50 35.16 54.29
N ASN A 1027 -7.66 35.77 53.45
CA ASN A 1027 -6.67 36.77 53.84
C ASN A 1027 -7.22 38.20 53.75
N PHE A 1028 -8.15 38.46 52.82
CA PHE A 1028 -8.59 39.80 52.43
C PHE A 1028 -10.04 39.81 51.91
N GLY A 1029 -10.84 40.78 52.34
CA GLY A 1029 -12.21 41.01 51.84
C GLY A 1029 -12.44 42.45 51.38
N LEU A 1030 -13.62 42.74 50.84
CA LEU A 1030 -13.99 44.06 50.32
C LEU A 1030 -14.55 44.96 51.43
N HIS A 1031 -13.94 46.13 51.62
CA HIS A 1031 -14.49 47.22 52.44
C HIS A 1031 -15.28 48.21 51.57
N VAL A 1032 -16.49 48.54 52.01
CA VAL A 1032 -17.38 49.54 51.42
C VAL A 1032 -17.68 50.64 52.43
N GLN A 1033 -17.40 51.89 52.06
CA GLN A 1033 -17.81 53.07 52.83
C GLN A 1033 -18.60 54.04 51.93
N ILE A 1034 -19.83 54.36 52.32
CA ILE A 1034 -20.73 55.30 51.63
C ILE A 1034 -21.05 56.40 52.64
N SER A 1035 -20.70 57.67 52.35
CA SER A 1035 -20.74 58.75 53.36
C SER A 1035 -21.92 59.73 53.24
N ASP A 1036 -22.84 59.51 52.30
CA ASP A 1036 -24.01 60.36 52.06
C ASP A 1036 -25.31 59.54 51.81
N ASP A 1037 -26.42 60.21 51.54
CA ASP A 1037 -27.74 59.62 51.30
C ASP A 1037 -28.01 59.28 49.81
N SER A 1038 -26.97 59.23 48.97
CA SER A 1038 -27.15 59.00 47.53
C SER A 1038 -27.41 57.53 47.18
N SER A 1039 -28.49 57.30 46.45
CA SER A 1039 -28.78 55.99 45.87
C SER A 1039 -27.78 55.62 44.76
N HIS A 1040 -27.51 54.32 44.63
CA HIS A 1040 -26.65 53.70 43.60
C HIS A 1040 -25.13 53.87 43.82
N ASN A 1041 -24.62 53.41 44.97
CA ASN A 1041 -23.18 53.26 45.25
C ASN A 1041 -22.82 51.77 45.35
N GLY A 1042 -21.80 51.30 44.64
CA GLY A 1042 -21.39 49.89 44.65
C GLY A 1042 -20.35 49.52 43.60
N LEU A 1043 -20.29 48.23 43.25
CA LEU A 1043 -19.30 47.66 42.34
C LEU A 1043 -19.88 47.26 40.99
N SER A 1044 -19.00 47.15 39.99
CA SER A 1044 -19.26 46.51 38.71
C SER A 1044 -18.02 45.79 38.20
N LEU A 1045 -18.19 44.57 37.69
CA LEU A 1045 -17.19 43.95 36.81
C LEU A 1045 -17.30 44.59 35.42
N THR A 1046 -16.17 44.79 34.75
CA THR A 1046 -16.17 45.41 33.42
C THR A 1046 -16.69 44.46 32.34
N LYS A 1047 -17.21 45.03 31.24
CA LYS A 1047 -17.79 44.27 30.12
C LYS A 1047 -16.79 43.23 29.59
N GLY A 1048 -17.22 41.98 29.48
CA GLY A 1048 -16.44 40.89 28.89
C GLY A 1048 -15.54 40.15 29.88
N VAL A 1049 -15.46 40.59 31.14
CA VAL A 1049 -14.93 39.78 32.24
C VAL A 1049 -15.86 38.58 32.49
N PRO A 1050 -15.33 37.37 32.79
CA PRO A 1050 -16.10 36.18 33.12
C PRO A 1050 -17.20 36.37 34.19
N PRO A 1051 -18.18 35.45 34.27
CA PRO A 1051 -18.31 34.23 33.47
C PRO A 1051 -19.22 34.41 32.25
N GLN A 1052 -18.83 33.78 31.14
CA GLN A 1052 -19.53 33.88 29.85
C GLN A 1052 -20.78 32.99 29.75
N VAL A 1053 -20.97 32.05 30.68
CA VAL A 1053 -22.13 31.13 30.76
C VAL A 1053 -23.46 31.79 31.16
N PHE A 1054 -23.51 33.13 31.19
CA PHE A 1054 -24.72 33.91 31.34
C PHE A 1054 -25.04 34.59 30.00
N GLY A 1055 -26.16 34.22 29.38
CA GLY A 1055 -26.63 34.85 28.15
C GLY A 1055 -26.96 33.90 27.00
N GLU A 1056 -26.64 32.61 27.14
CA GLU A 1056 -26.88 31.58 26.12
C GLU A 1056 -28.36 31.15 26.04
N GLY A 1057 -29.16 31.47 27.07
CA GLY A 1057 -30.60 31.24 27.08
C GLY A 1057 -31.03 29.81 27.39
N GLN A 1058 -30.14 28.97 27.94
CA GLN A 1058 -30.41 27.55 28.22
C GLN A 1058 -31.43 27.29 29.34
N GLY A 1059 -32.00 28.34 29.94
CA GLY A 1059 -33.00 28.23 31.02
C GLY A 1059 -32.42 27.77 32.35
N ARG A 1060 -31.10 27.89 32.53
CA ARG A 1060 -30.41 27.54 33.78
C ARG A 1060 -30.87 28.43 34.94
N LYS A 1061 -30.62 27.95 36.16
CA LYS A 1061 -30.82 28.71 37.40
C LYS A 1061 -29.48 28.92 38.07
N PHE A 1062 -29.26 30.13 38.57
CA PHE A 1062 -28.04 30.53 39.23
C PHE A 1062 -28.34 31.15 40.59
N ARG A 1063 -27.36 31.06 41.48
CA ARG A 1063 -27.41 31.65 42.82
C ARG A 1063 -26.19 32.50 43.03
N LEU A 1064 -26.40 33.81 43.16
CA LEU A 1064 -25.41 34.70 43.74
C LEU A 1064 -25.46 34.53 45.25
N THR A 1065 -24.36 34.11 45.88
CA THR A 1065 -24.15 34.26 47.32
C THR A 1065 -23.04 35.24 47.61
N TYR A 1066 -23.10 35.87 48.77
CA TYR A 1066 -21.99 36.62 49.37
C TYR A 1066 -22.23 36.74 50.86
N ASP A 1067 -21.17 36.85 51.63
CA ASP A 1067 -21.25 37.22 53.04
C ASP A 1067 -21.13 38.74 53.18
N ILE A 1068 -21.93 39.35 54.04
CA ILE A 1068 -21.85 40.77 54.36
C ILE A 1068 -21.98 41.03 55.84
N LYS A 1069 -21.26 42.04 56.34
CA LYS A 1069 -21.35 42.54 57.71
C LYS A 1069 -21.41 44.06 57.70
N LEU A 1070 -22.42 44.63 58.35
CA LEU A 1070 -22.48 46.08 58.58
C LEU A 1070 -21.60 46.45 59.79
N ASN A 1071 -20.82 47.52 59.67
CA ASN A 1071 -19.99 48.05 60.77
C ASN A 1071 -20.63 49.29 61.44
N THR A 1072 -21.66 49.87 60.83
CA THR A 1072 -22.46 50.98 61.35
C THR A 1072 -23.92 50.55 61.57
N ASP A 1073 -24.50 50.91 62.72
CA ASP A 1073 -25.95 50.89 62.91
C ASP A 1073 -26.59 52.04 62.12
N VAL A 1074 -27.47 51.70 61.18
CA VAL A 1074 -28.15 52.65 60.28
C VAL A 1074 -29.67 52.73 60.53
N GLY A 1075 -30.14 52.18 61.66
CA GLY A 1075 -31.52 52.28 62.14
C GLY A 1075 -32.58 51.45 61.42
N SER A 1076 -32.28 50.92 60.23
CA SER A 1076 -33.18 50.06 59.44
C SER A 1076 -32.41 49.16 58.48
N ASP A 1077 -33.00 48.02 58.08
CA ASP A 1077 -32.37 47.09 57.13
C ASP A 1077 -31.98 47.77 55.81
N VAL A 1078 -30.81 47.41 55.30
CA VAL A 1078 -30.19 48.03 54.12
C VAL A 1078 -30.64 47.31 52.86
N ALA A 1079 -31.32 48.01 51.96
CA ALA A 1079 -31.64 47.46 50.65
C ALA A 1079 -30.38 47.36 49.78
N MET A 1080 -30.11 46.18 49.24
CA MET A 1080 -29.10 45.96 48.20
C MET A 1080 -29.77 45.48 46.92
N LYS A 1081 -29.15 45.77 45.77
CA LYS A 1081 -29.55 45.23 44.49
C LYS A 1081 -28.37 44.60 43.76
N PHE A 1082 -28.70 43.55 43.02
CA PHE A 1082 -27.87 42.91 42.04
C PHE A 1082 -28.48 43.15 40.65
N PHE A 1083 -27.66 43.54 39.68
CA PHE A 1083 -28.02 43.63 38.27
C PHE A 1083 -27.07 42.84 37.39
N MET A 1084 -27.64 42.27 36.32
CA MET A 1084 -26.90 42.01 35.10
C MET A 1084 -27.62 42.67 33.93
N VAL A 1085 -26.88 43.37 33.07
CA VAL A 1085 -27.45 43.96 31.86
C VAL A 1085 -26.56 43.67 30.66
N ALA A 1086 -27.17 43.11 29.61
CA ALA A 1086 -26.53 42.92 28.30
C ALA A 1086 -26.25 44.28 27.65
N ARG A 1087 -25.22 44.35 26.80
CA ARG A 1087 -24.87 45.55 26.04
C ARG A 1087 -24.76 45.24 24.56
N ASP A 1088 -25.52 45.96 23.75
CA ASP A 1088 -25.38 45.91 22.31
C ASP A 1088 -24.06 46.59 21.91
N ASP A 1089 -23.15 45.79 21.39
CA ASP A 1089 -21.81 46.21 20.97
C ASP A 1089 -21.80 47.07 19.71
N SER A 1090 -22.81 46.93 18.85
CA SER A 1090 -22.94 47.72 17.61
C SER A 1090 -23.34 49.17 17.90
N THR A 1091 -24.16 49.42 18.93
CA THR A 1091 -24.55 50.78 19.35
C THR A 1091 -23.94 51.25 20.66
N ASN A 1092 -23.16 50.39 21.33
CA ASN A 1092 -22.52 50.62 22.63
C ASN A 1092 -23.51 51.03 23.75
N LYS A 1093 -24.66 50.35 23.82
CA LYS A 1093 -25.78 50.68 24.73
C LYS A 1093 -26.28 49.47 25.51
N ASP A 1094 -26.63 49.71 26.78
CA ASP A 1094 -27.20 48.70 27.67
C ASP A 1094 -28.65 48.35 27.27
N VAL A 1095 -28.94 47.06 27.14
CA VAL A 1095 -30.23 46.49 26.70
C VAL A 1095 -31.12 46.23 27.93
N TRP A 1096 -31.63 47.31 28.53
CA TRP A 1096 -32.38 47.28 29.81
C TRP A 1096 -33.66 46.40 29.82
N SER A 1097 -34.13 45.95 28.65
CA SER A 1097 -35.27 45.04 28.49
C SER A 1097 -34.98 43.58 28.84
N THR A 1098 -33.73 43.13 28.73
CA THR A 1098 -33.30 41.73 29.04
C THR A 1098 -32.47 41.64 30.32
N ARG A 1099 -32.48 42.69 31.15
CA ARG A 1099 -31.71 42.73 32.40
C ARG A 1099 -32.23 41.73 33.44
N ILE A 1100 -31.31 41.16 34.21
CA ILE A 1100 -31.61 40.53 35.48
C ILE A 1100 -31.56 41.64 36.54
N GLU A 1101 -32.62 41.81 37.31
CA GLU A 1101 -32.68 42.73 38.46
C GLU A 1101 -33.23 41.98 39.67
N LYS A 1102 -32.45 41.91 40.75
CA LYS A 1102 -32.84 41.25 42.00
C LYS A 1102 -32.52 42.16 43.17
N GLY A 1103 -33.50 42.36 44.06
CA GLY A 1103 -33.34 43.11 45.31
C GLY A 1103 -33.29 42.17 46.50
N THR A 1104 -32.55 42.56 47.53
CA THR A 1104 -32.49 41.91 48.84
C THR A 1104 -32.38 42.96 49.95
N SER A 1105 -32.53 42.54 51.21
CA SER A 1105 -32.32 43.39 52.37
C SER A 1105 -31.31 42.73 53.31
N VAL A 1106 -30.28 43.49 53.69
CA VAL A 1106 -29.29 43.12 54.69
C VAL A 1106 -29.78 43.62 56.04
N GLY A 1107 -29.92 42.72 57.01
CA GLY A 1107 -30.45 43.07 58.32
C GLY A 1107 -29.54 44.08 59.03
N ASN A 1108 -30.11 45.06 59.72
CA ASN A 1108 -29.36 46.05 60.51
C ASN A 1108 -28.80 45.43 61.80
N ASN A 1109 -27.78 44.58 61.65
CA ASN A 1109 -27.02 43.97 62.73
C ASN A 1109 -25.54 43.81 62.34
N MET A 1110 -24.65 43.95 63.32
CA MET A 1110 -23.19 44.01 63.11
C MET A 1110 -22.50 42.63 63.04
N ASN A 1111 -23.25 41.58 62.72
CA ASN A 1111 -22.71 40.24 62.50
C ASN A 1111 -22.56 39.95 61.01
N TRP A 1112 -21.77 38.94 60.67
CA TRP A 1112 -21.76 38.37 59.32
C TRP A 1112 -23.10 37.71 59.00
N GLN A 1113 -23.63 38.04 57.82
CA GLN A 1113 -24.89 37.56 57.28
C GLN A 1113 -24.61 37.00 55.89
N ASN A 1114 -24.95 35.72 55.67
CA ASN A 1114 -24.89 35.14 54.34
C ASN A 1114 -26.13 35.55 53.54
N ILE A 1115 -25.91 36.16 52.38
CA ILE A 1115 -26.93 36.57 51.43
C ILE A 1115 -26.95 35.55 50.29
N SER A 1116 -28.15 35.16 49.86
CA SER A 1116 -28.37 34.23 48.75
C SER A 1116 -29.48 34.77 47.86
N ILE A 1117 -29.22 34.88 46.56
CA ILE A 1117 -30.12 35.46 45.56
C ILE A 1117 -30.23 34.51 44.36
N ASP A 1118 -31.38 33.85 44.24
CA ASP A 1118 -31.67 32.95 43.12
C ASP A 1118 -32.20 33.75 41.91
N PHE A 1119 -31.63 33.48 40.74
CA PHE A 1119 -32.04 34.07 39.48
C PHE A 1119 -32.05 33.05 38.34
N ASP A 1120 -32.93 33.31 37.37
CA ASP A 1120 -33.08 32.52 36.16
C ASP A 1120 -32.20 33.16 35.06
N GLU A 1121 -31.64 32.33 34.18
CA GLU A 1121 -30.91 32.79 33.01
C GLU A 1121 -31.81 33.59 32.05
N VAL A 1122 -31.23 34.56 31.34
CA VAL A 1122 -31.89 35.31 30.27
C VAL A 1122 -31.07 35.17 28.99
N ASP A 1123 -31.72 34.93 27.85
CA ASP A 1123 -31.09 35.00 26.53
C ASP A 1123 -30.65 36.44 26.21
N TRP A 1124 -29.37 36.60 25.88
CA TRP A 1124 -28.76 37.87 25.50
C TRP A 1124 -28.25 37.89 24.05
N GLN A 1125 -28.49 36.85 23.26
CA GLN A 1125 -28.23 36.83 21.81
C GLN A 1125 -26.77 37.16 21.44
N GLY A 1126 -25.83 36.68 22.26
CA GLY A 1126 -24.39 36.95 22.10
C GLY A 1126 -23.93 38.34 22.58
N HIS A 1127 -24.82 39.18 23.11
CA HIS A 1127 -24.43 40.46 23.71
C HIS A 1127 -23.71 40.27 25.04
N LEU A 1128 -22.50 40.83 25.14
CA LEU A 1128 -21.70 40.82 26.36
C LEU A 1128 -22.38 41.64 27.48
N ALA A 1129 -22.35 41.12 28.70
CA ALA A 1129 -23.02 41.72 29.84
C ALA A 1129 -22.09 42.44 30.82
N ARG A 1130 -22.71 43.17 31.75
CA ARG A 1130 -22.08 43.82 32.90
C ARG A 1130 -22.76 43.33 34.19
N PHE A 1131 -21.97 42.82 35.14
CA PHE A 1131 -22.39 42.48 36.51
C PHE A 1131 -22.28 43.74 37.40
N GLU A 1132 -23.28 44.00 38.24
CA GLU A 1132 -23.31 45.12 39.20
C GLU A 1132 -23.87 44.68 40.56
N LEU A 1133 -23.19 45.02 41.65
CA LEU A 1133 -23.65 44.80 43.03
C LEU A 1133 -23.61 46.12 43.80
N TYR A 1134 -24.76 46.66 44.20
CA TYR A 1134 -24.82 47.99 44.80
C TYR A 1134 -25.88 48.19 45.88
N PHE A 1135 -25.65 49.23 46.70
CA PHE A 1135 -26.50 49.63 47.81
C PHE A 1135 -27.55 50.65 47.37
N VAL A 1136 -28.78 50.47 47.86
CA VAL A 1136 -29.91 51.39 47.65
C VAL A 1136 -30.25 52.03 49.00
N THR A 1137 -29.48 53.05 49.36
CA THR A 1137 -29.63 53.80 50.61
C THR A 1137 -30.85 54.71 50.55
N GLY A 1138 -31.75 54.57 51.54
CA GLY A 1138 -32.92 55.46 51.70
C GLY A 1138 -32.65 56.69 52.57
N SER A 1139 -31.77 56.55 53.56
CA SER A 1139 -31.29 57.64 54.42
C SER A 1139 -30.14 57.15 55.32
N GLY A 1140 -28.91 57.62 55.09
CA GLY A 1140 -27.78 57.39 56.00
C GLY A 1140 -26.53 56.80 55.32
N ALA A 1141 -25.38 57.15 55.90
CA ALA A 1141 -24.07 56.59 55.56
C ALA A 1141 -23.97 55.10 55.97
N ILE A 1142 -23.19 54.32 55.23
CA ILE A 1142 -22.98 52.88 55.45
C ILE A 1142 -21.48 52.58 55.49
N ASP A 1143 -21.05 51.82 56.50
CA ASP A 1143 -19.80 51.08 56.50
C ASP A 1143 -20.13 49.58 56.50
N ALA A 1144 -19.58 48.82 55.55
CA ALA A 1144 -19.83 47.39 55.39
C ALA A 1144 -18.60 46.64 54.88
N TYR A 1145 -18.47 45.37 55.29
CA TYR A 1145 -17.52 44.40 54.73
C TYR A 1145 -18.28 43.35 53.92
N ILE A 1146 -17.78 42.99 52.74
CA ILE A 1146 -18.33 41.94 51.87
C ILE A 1146 -17.23 40.92 51.56
N ASP A 1147 -17.58 39.64 51.56
CA ASP A 1147 -16.68 38.53 51.27
C ASP A 1147 -17.42 37.37 50.56
N ASN A 1148 -16.69 36.34 50.10
CA ASN A 1148 -17.24 35.12 49.52
C ASN A 1148 -18.25 35.35 48.36
N ILE A 1149 -17.98 36.29 47.46
CA ILE A 1149 -18.90 36.59 46.34
C ILE A 1149 -18.88 35.43 45.33
N ARG A 1150 -19.83 34.50 45.43
CA ARG A 1150 -19.94 33.33 44.55
C ARG A 1150 -21.14 33.44 43.63
N ILE A 1151 -21.02 33.02 42.38
CA ILE A 1151 -22.19 32.67 41.57
C ILE A 1151 -22.09 31.22 41.15
N GLU A 1152 -23.11 30.43 41.44
CA GLU A 1152 -23.10 28.99 41.21
C GLU A 1152 -24.34 28.57 40.44
N GLN A 1153 -24.22 27.54 39.58
CA GLN A 1153 -25.40 26.93 38.96
C GLN A 1153 -26.18 26.15 40.02
N VAL A 1154 -27.45 26.51 40.21
CA VAL A 1154 -28.36 25.78 41.09
C VAL A 1154 -28.86 24.56 40.34
N ASN A 1155 -28.18 23.43 40.55
CA ASN A 1155 -28.68 22.14 40.10
C ASN A 1155 -30.09 21.91 40.68
N SER A 1156 -31.08 21.79 39.78
CA SER A 1156 -32.39 21.28 40.13
C SER A 1156 -32.22 19.82 40.57
N GLY A 1157 -32.32 19.57 41.88
CA GLY A 1157 -32.12 18.23 42.43
C GLY A 1157 -33.06 17.19 41.85
N ASN A 1158 -32.54 15.96 41.72
CA ASN A 1158 -33.21 14.75 41.23
C ASN A 1158 -34.59 14.49 41.87
#